data_AF-A0A9P9IAU8-F1
#
_entry.id   AF-A0A9P9IAU8-F1
#
_cell.length_a   1.000
_cell.length_b   1.000
_cell.length_c   1.000
_cell.angle_alpha   90.00
_cell.angle_beta   90.00
_cell.angle_gamma   90.00
#
_symmetry.space_group_name_H-M   'P 1'
#
loop_
_entity.id
_entity.type
_entity.pdbx_description
1 polymer ?
#
loop_
_entity_poly.entity_id
_entity_poly.type
_entity_poly.pdbx_seq_one_letter_code
_entity_poly.pdbx_strand_id
1 'polypeptide(L)'
;ELDFTELSILAQKLTAQCNHSGSYKPRPSSHPEVWAEGRQELCETLPYFRAYHGGGYSTEGYARGFMFDKSAHDRDYMDSTVVISRAGGGMVRNKDSGEMVLRGNQGETSQVKSLRNSMRYFNPVVIITGADNPKAPSKPPYAYNVLDYFKPTHIWSEKSQGKVFVRYRFEKFNPGKPSWWSPKDFEEQIILGALPPPVTLCCKICHQDTDQVYLQGWMCLHSPCSAFWKLPDGSEPEEAELLYDVRFLKQKTTWPNEGDIYPLAPSGVELSGLSIPGEDSSVALWGGMVCTDCGRCNSRLSWMGWECGNAACSFTRKPPHTLIPATTLREPFFPLSSSPTLSRDLHAPNIQLHVSFKHGYRINRFTIPGIDGFVAHLVANKPIVEESGGPNEMFEELQQNDIGLRRRPLGTGMIKGESYTRHFSVNYGMPYKFIAATASESFDGAASAITKTRTRLNWASKMMAQDAHQEFNEVLALGYFEEQRMNYHDDGEFGLGPTIATLSLGAPGTMRLRMKARHYLGVSKEGVYNDALPKPGCYNYEMRLASRTELENLKAAATGKDYRARLKTISKELNLKTGGTARDSITMTLGHGDIVIMHGAEIQQYYEHAVEHGGKLRFALTCRYIDPESLGEADKPKYEVKPDIRVYDGSRL
;
A
#
# COMPACT_ATOMS: atom_id res chain seq x y z
N GLU A 1 -15.08 -3.94 -51.82
CA GLU A 1 -15.22 -4.44 -50.44
C GLU A 1 -14.24 -5.58 -50.28
N LEU A 2 -13.55 -5.67 -49.14
CA LEU A 2 -12.68 -6.81 -48.90
C LEU A 2 -13.54 -8.06 -48.73
N ASP A 3 -13.18 -9.15 -49.41
CA ASP A 3 -13.87 -10.42 -49.21
C ASP A 3 -13.45 -11.10 -47.89
N PHE A 4 -14.15 -12.18 -47.52
CA PHE A 4 -13.86 -12.90 -46.27
C PHE A 4 -12.42 -13.45 -46.23
N THR A 5 -11.90 -13.91 -47.36
CA THR A 5 -10.56 -14.46 -47.47
C THR A 5 -9.51 -13.38 -47.23
N GLU A 6 -9.67 -12.21 -47.81
CA GLU A 6 -8.81 -11.05 -47.58
C GLU A 6 -8.83 -10.58 -46.12
N LEU A 7 -10.03 -10.48 -45.52
CA LEU A 7 -10.18 -10.12 -44.10
C LEU A 7 -9.52 -11.14 -43.17
N SER A 8 -9.66 -12.43 -43.47
CA SER A 8 -9.05 -13.51 -42.70
C SER A 8 -7.52 -13.47 -42.76
N ILE A 9 -6.94 -13.26 -43.96
CA ILE A 9 -5.49 -13.09 -44.13
C ILE A 9 -4.97 -11.90 -43.33
N LEU A 10 -5.68 -10.76 -43.37
CA LEU A 10 -5.30 -9.57 -42.61
C LEU A 10 -5.40 -9.80 -41.09
N ALA A 11 -6.46 -10.44 -40.61
CA ALA A 11 -6.64 -10.74 -39.19
C ALA A 11 -5.54 -11.67 -38.66
N GLN A 12 -5.18 -12.70 -39.42
CA GLN A 12 -4.08 -13.61 -39.08
C GLN A 12 -2.74 -12.89 -39.04
N LYS A 13 -2.45 -12.03 -40.03
CA LYS A 13 -1.21 -11.22 -40.07
C LYS A 13 -1.08 -10.31 -38.85
N LEU A 14 -2.13 -9.57 -38.50
CA LEU A 14 -2.14 -8.70 -37.33
C LEU A 14 -2.00 -9.47 -36.02
N THR A 15 -2.69 -10.61 -35.90
CA THR A 15 -2.61 -11.45 -34.70
C THR A 15 -1.22 -12.08 -34.52
N ALA A 16 -0.59 -12.52 -35.62
CA ALA A 16 0.75 -13.10 -35.59
C ALA A 16 1.81 -12.08 -35.16
N GLN A 17 1.66 -10.80 -35.52
CA GLN A 17 2.55 -9.71 -35.10
C GLN A 17 2.53 -9.48 -33.59
N CYS A 18 1.40 -9.75 -32.94
CA CYS A 18 1.24 -9.57 -31.49
C CYS A 18 1.63 -10.83 -30.70
N ASN A 19 1.80 -11.98 -31.35
CA ASN A 19 2.05 -13.27 -30.71
C ASN A 19 3.51 -13.71 -30.85
N HIS A 20 4.41 -13.02 -30.13
CA HIS A 20 5.80 -13.45 -30.00
C HIS A 20 5.93 -14.47 -28.85
N SER A 21 5.49 -15.71 -29.07
CA SER A 21 5.75 -16.81 -28.14
C SER A 21 7.22 -17.23 -28.23
N GLY A 22 8.09 -16.61 -27.42
CA GLY A 22 9.24 -17.34 -26.86
C GLY A 22 10.65 -17.20 -27.46
N SER A 23 11.10 -16.10 -28.07
CA SER A 23 12.53 -15.69 -27.88
C SER A 23 12.99 -14.34 -28.45
N TYR A 24 12.33 -13.70 -29.41
CA TYR A 24 12.79 -12.39 -29.88
C TYR A 24 11.64 -11.45 -30.23
N LYS A 25 11.36 -10.51 -29.32
CA LYS A 25 10.56 -9.33 -29.65
C LYS A 25 11.46 -8.29 -30.31
N PRO A 26 11.02 -7.63 -31.38
CA PRO A 26 11.81 -6.58 -32.01
C PRO A 26 12.08 -5.44 -31.02
N ARG A 27 13.12 -4.66 -31.29
CA ARG A 27 13.40 -3.45 -30.52
C ARG A 27 12.28 -2.42 -30.74
N PRO A 28 11.92 -1.63 -29.72
CA PRO A 28 10.98 -0.53 -29.90
C PRO A 28 11.58 0.55 -30.82
N SER A 29 10.70 1.33 -31.45
CA SER A 29 11.07 2.43 -32.34
C SER A 29 11.70 3.62 -31.58
N SER A 30 11.35 3.76 -30.30
CA SER A 30 11.87 4.80 -29.40
C SER A 30 11.80 4.33 -27.93
N HIS A 31 11.99 5.24 -26.99
CA HIS A 31 11.92 4.99 -25.55
C HIS A 31 10.62 5.56 -24.93
N PRO A 32 10.11 4.96 -23.84
CA PRO A 32 8.99 5.54 -23.10
C PRO A 32 9.36 6.86 -22.42
N GLU A 33 8.44 7.82 -22.46
CA GLU A 33 8.56 9.10 -21.73
C GLU A 33 8.57 8.90 -20.22
N VAL A 34 7.79 7.93 -19.73
CA VAL A 34 7.66 7.61 -18.30
C VAL A 34 7.76 6.11 -18.09
N TRP A 35 8.57 5.70 -17.12
CA TRP A 35 8.83 4.29 -16.81
C TRP A 35 9.17 4.06 -15.34
N ALA A 36 9.16 2.79 -14.91
CA ALA A 36 9.50 2.39 -13.56
C ALA A 36 10.12 0.98 -13.53
N GLU A 37 10.98 0.71 -12.55
CA GLU A 37 11.47 -0.62 -12.19
C GLU A 37 10.54 -1.30 -11.17
N GLY A 38 9.97 -0.50 -10.26
CA GLY A 38 9.14 -0.97 -9.17
C GLY A 38 7.67 -0.58 -9.33
N ARG A 39 6.78 -1.46 -8.89
CA ARG A 39 5.34 -1.14 -8.88
C ARG A 39 4.98 -0.09 -7.83
N GLN A 40 5.71 -0.03 -6.72
CA GLN A 40 5.47 0.96 -5.67
C GLN A 40 5.80 2.37 -6.14
N GLU A 41 6.99 2.61 -6.70
CA GLU A 41 7.38 3.93 -7.22
C GLU A 41 6.42 4.41 -8.32
N LEU A 42 5.94 3.51 -9.18
CA LEU A 42 4.92 3.82 -10.17
C LEU A 42 3.60 4.29 -9.51
N CYS A 43 3.10 3.56 -8.52
CA CYS A 43 1.85 3.91 -7.82
C CYS A 43 1.96 5.16 -6.94
N GLU A 44 3.15 5.46 -6.42
CA GLU A 44 3.39 6.67 -5.63
C GLU A 44 3.58 7.92 -6.50
N THR A 45 4.04 7.74 -7.75
CA THR A 45 4.36 8.83 -8.66
C THR A 45 3.18 9.22 -9.55
N LEU A 46 2.43 8.24 -10.07
CA LEU A 46 1.47 8.50 -11.15
C LEU A 46 0.02 8.68 -10.61
N PRO A 47 -0.61 9.85 -10.80
CA PRO A 47 -1.97 10.10 -10.31
C PRO A 47 -3.01 9.24 -11.05
N TYR A 48 -2.71 8.83 -12.28
CA TYR A 48 -3.59 8.00 -13.10
C TYR A 48 -3.42 6.49 -12.86
N PHE A 49 -2.51 6.07 -11.97
CA PHE A 49 -2.36 4.65 -11.63
C PHE A 49 -1.88 4.45 -10.19
N ARG A 50 -2.80 4.11 -9.26
CA ARG A 50 -2.47 3.76 -7.86
C ARG A 50 -2.95 2.37 -7.45
N ALA A 51 -2.99 1.44 -8.42
CA ALA A 51 -3.37 0.05 -8.18
C ALA A 51 -2.14 -0.81 -7.85
N TYR A 52 -1.79 -0.93 -6.57
CA TYR A 52 -0.61 -1.70 -6.11
C TYR A 52 -0.69 -3.19 -6.40
N HIS A 53 -1.90 -3.76 -6.50
CA HIS A 53 -2.11 -5.19 -6.74
C HIS A 53 -3.01 -5.51 -7.95
N GLY A 54 -3.80 -4.56 -8.45
CA GLY A 54 -4.80 -4.78 -9.51
C GLY A 54 -4.39 -4.25 -10.90
N GLY A 55 -4.91 -4.84 -11.98
CA GLY A 55 -4.58 -4.45 -13.36
C GLY A 55 -5.23 -3.15 -13.85
N GLY A 56 -6.16 -2.55 -13.11
CA GLY A 56 -6.72 -1.26 -13.46
C GLY A 56 -7.01 -0.41 -12.24
N TYR A 57 -6.94 0.90 -12.43
CA TYR A 57 -7.13 1.90 -11.41
C TYR A 57 -8.34 2.77 -11.73
N SER A 58 -9.24 2.90 -10.75
CA SER A 58 -10.43 3.73 -10.83
C SER A 58 -10.58 4.50 -9.53
N THR A 59 -10.96 5.77 -9.63
CA THR A 59 -11.21 6.66 -8.48
C THR A 59 -12.33 7.61 -8.84
N GLU A 60 -13.13 8.02 -7.85
CA GLU A 60 -14.25 8.97 -8.03
C GLU A 60 -15.26 8.53 -9.11
N GLY A 61 -15.40 7.23 -9.35
CA GLY A 61 -16.29 6.68 -10.36
C GLY A 61 -15.77 6.76 -11.81
N TYR A 62 -14.50 7.07 -12.03
CA TYR A 62 -13.85 7.08 -13.34
C TYR A 62 -12.65 6.12 -13.39
N ALA A 63 -12.44 5.49 -14.54
CA ALA A 63 -11.20 4.77 -14.82
C ALA A 63 -10.12 5.79 -15.16
N ARG A 64 -8.90 5.60 -14.63
CA ARG A 64 -7.77 6.50 -14.89
C ARG A 64 -6.64 5.82 -15.64
N GLY A 65 -6.42 4.53 -15.39
CA GLY A 65 -5.40 3.78 -16.12
C GLY A 65 -5.47 2.27 -15.94
N PHE A 66 -4.84 1.57 -16.87
CA PHE A 66 -4.76 0.10 -16.92
C PHE A 66 -3.31 -0.34 -17.12
N MET A 67 -2.97 -1.51 -16.57
CA MET A 67 -1.66 -2.13 -16.67
C MET A 67 -1.81 -3.55 -17.20
N PHE A 68 -1.09 -3.85 -18.29
CA PHE A 68 -1.03 -5.17 -18.91
C PHE A 68 0.41 -5.71 -18.86
N ASP A 69 0.61 -6.83 -18.17
CA ASP A 69 1.91 -7.48 -17.94
C ASP A 69 1.78 -8.99 -18.27
N LYS A 70 2.47 -9.88 -17.55
CA LYS A 70 2.54 -11.33 -17.84
C LYS A 70 1.23 -12.12 -17.99
N SER A 71 0.12 -11.65 -17.42
CA SER A 71 -1.14 -12.43 -17.35
C SER A 71 -2.14 -12.03 -18.43
N ALA A 72 -1.72 -12.12 -19.70
CA ALA A 72 -2.60 -11.87 -20.84
C ALA A 72 -3.48 -13.09 -21.17
N HIS A 73 -4.66 -12.85 -21.71
CA HIS A 73 -5.48 -13.89 -22.34
C HIS A 73 -5.00 -14.16 -23.77
N ASP A 74 -5.25 -15.35 -24.32
CA ASP A 74 -4.82 -15.72 -25.69
C ASP A 74 -5.33 -14.76 -26.77
N ARG A 75 -6.60 -14.35 -26.69
CA ARG A 75 -7.21 -13.30 -27.52
C ARG A 75 -6.98 -11.86 -27.04
N ASP A 76 -6.10 -11.57 -26.08
CA ASP A 76 -5.67 -10.18 -25.88
C ASP A 76 -4.83 -9.72 -27.08
N TYR A 77 -4.96 -8.44 -27.44
CA TYR A 77 -4.32 -7.86 -28.62
C TYR A 77 -3.72 -6.49 -28.29
N MET A 78 -2.57 -6.16 -28.88
CA MET A 78 -1.94 -4.87 -28.71
C MET A 78 -1.08 -4.53 -29.93
N ASP A 79 -1.36 -3.41 -30.59
CA ASP A 79 -0.52 -2.83 -31.64
C ASP A 79 -0.15 -1.37 -31.31
N SER A 80 0.28 -0.61 -32.32
CA SER A 80 0.64 0.81 -32.20
C SER A 80 -0.53 1.72 -31.80
N THR A 81 -1.78 1.35 -32.09
CA THR A 81 -2.96 2.22 -32.00
C THR A 81 -4.13 1.60 -31.22
N VAL A 82 -4.15 0.29 -30.99
CA VAL A 82 -5.28 -0.44 -30.42
C VAL A 82 -4.78 -1.41 -29.35
N VAL A 83 -5.51 -1.46 -28.23
CA VAL A 83 -5.31 -2.46 -27.17
C VAL A 83 -6.65 -3.11 -26.85
N ILE A 84 -6.70 -4.44 -26.90
CA ILE A 84 -7.83 -5.24 -26.42
C ILE A 84 -7.34 -6.12 -25.29
N SER A 85 -8.04 -6.06 -24.15
CA SER A 85 -7.71 -6.90 -23.02
C SER A 85 -8.95 -7.31 -22.23
N ARG A 86 -8.84 -8.46 -21.56
CA ARG A 86 -9.80 -8.91 -20.56
C ARG A 86 -9.79 -8.02 -19.31
N ALA A 87 -10.96 -7.84 -18.71
CA ALA A 87 -11.15 -7.26 -17.38
C ALA A 87 -10.44 -8.05 -16.27
N GLY A 88 -9.73 -7.32 -15.39
CA GLY A 88 -9.07 -7.92 -14.23
C GLY A 88 -10.05 -8.44 -13.16
N GLY A 89 -9.54 -9.27 -12.24
CA GLY A 89 -10.29 -9.78 -11.10
C GLY A 89 -10.94 -11.15 -11.35
N GLY A 90 -11.53 -11.75 -10.30
CA GLY A 90 -12.20 -13.06 -10.43
C GLY A 90 -11.27 -14.24 -10.78
N MET A 91 -9.96 -14.06 -10.64
CA MET A 91 -8.94 -15.08 -10.94
C MET A 91 -8.52 -15.81 -9.66
N VAL A 92 -8.22 -17.10 -9.77
CA VAL A 92 -7.63 -17.94 -8.73
C VAL A 92 -6.41 -18.67 -9.31
N ARG A 93 -5.43 -18.94 -8.45
CA ARG A 93 -4.27 -19.73 -8.86
C ARG A 93 -4.67 -21.20 -8.98
N ASN A 94 -4.49 -21.77 -10.16
CA ASN A 94 -4.62 -23.19 -10.40
C ASN A 94 -3.51 -23.90 -9.59
N LYS A 95 -3.89 -24.93 -8.83
CA LYS A 95 -2.95 -25.67 -7.96
C LYS A 95 -1.96 -26.52 -8.75
N ASP A 96 -2.33 -26.96 -9.94
CA ASP A 96 -1.55 -27.88 -10.75
C ASP A 96 -0.60 -27.13 -11.71
N SER A 97 -1.12 -26.16 -12.46
CA SER A 97 -0.30 -25.36 -13.39
C SER A 97 0.40 -24.16 -12.73
N GLY A 98 -0.07 -23.73 -11.55
CA GLY A 98 0.40 -22.51 -10.89
C GLY A 98 -0.05 -21.21 -11.57
N GLU A 99 -0.78 -21.29 -12.69
CA GLU A 99 -1.28 -20.15 -13.47
C GLU A 99 -2.56 -19.55 -12.87
N MET A 100 -2.86 -18.30 -13.21
CA MET A 100 -4.10 -17.65 -12.81
C MET A 100 -5.21 -18.02 -13.80
N VAL A 101 -6.25 -18.71 -13.32
CA VAL A 101 -7.45 -19.08 -14.08
C VAL A 101 -8.70 -18.41 -13.52
N LEU A 102 -9.75 -18.25 -14.33
CA LEU A 102 -11.02 -17.68 -13.86
C LEU A 102 -11.64 -18.59 -12.79
N ARG A 103 -12.04 -18.01 -11.65
CA ARG A 103 -12.77 -18.72 -10.57
C ARG A 103 -14.18 -19.11 -11.00
N GLY A 104 -14.80 -18.30 -11.85
CA GLY A 104 -16.16 -18.46 -12.36
C GLY A 104 -16.51 -17.31 -13.31
N ASN A 105 -17.79 -17.17 -13.64
CA ASN A 105 -18.27 -16.07 -14.47
C ASN A 105 -17.99 -14.72 -13.78
N GLN A 106 -17.43 -13.76 -14.52
CA GLN A 106 -17.33 -12.39 -14.07
C GLN A 106 -18.62 -11.64 -14.42
N GLY A 107 -19.13 -10.85 -13.48
CA GLY A 107 -20.15 -9.83 -13.75
C GLY A 107 -19.51 -8.45 -13.95
N GLU A 108 -20.35 -7.44 -14.20
CA GLU A 108 -19.90 -6.05 -14.26
C GLU A 108 -19.40 -5.56 -12.89
N THR A 109 -18.10 -5.28 -12.80
CA THR A 109 -17.47 -4.75 -11.58
C THR A 109 -17.60 -3.23 -11.50
N SER A 110 -17.22 -2.63 -10.36
CA SER A 110 -17.10 -1.17 -10.22
C SER A 110 -16.13 -0.56 -11.24
N GLN A 111 -15.12 -1.30 -11.66
CA GLN A 111 -14.18 -0.89 -12.71
C GLN A 111 -14.85 -0.79 -14.08
N VAL A 112 -15.71 -1.76 -14.45
CA VAL A 112 -16.50 -1.71 -15.69
C VAL A 112 -17.40 -0.46 -15.70
N LYS A 113 -18.09 -0.19 -14.59
CA LYS A 113 -18.92 1.02 -14.45
C LYS A 113 -18.10 2.30 -14.59
N SER A 114 -16.92 2.34 -13.96
CA SER A 114 -16.02 3.49 -14.02
C SER A 114 -15.46 3.72 -15.43
N LEU A 115 -15.19 2.65 -16.17
CA LEU A 115 -14.77 2.73 -17.56
C LEU A 115 -15.89 3.27 -18.45
N ARG A 116 -17.12 2.76 -18.28
CA ARG A 116 -18.31 3.26 -18.99
C ARG A 116 -18.56 4.74 -18.73
N ASN A 117 -18.35 5.21 -17.50
CA ASN A 117 -18.39 6.64 -17.20
C ASN A 117 -17.29 7.39 -17.95
N SER A 118 -16.08 6.86 -18.01
CA SER A 118 -14.96 7.49 -18.73
C SER A 118 -15.25 7.60 -20.22
N MET A 119 -15.90 6.59 -20.82
CA MET A 119 -16.39 6.64 -22.21
C MET A 119 -17.44 7.75 -22.39
N ARG A 120 -18.44 7.82 -21.51
CA ARG A 120 -19.54 8.79 -21.60
C ARG A 120 -19.08 10.25 -21.46
N TYR A 121 -18.06 10.48 -20.64
CA TYR A 121 -17.51 11.81 -20.37
C TYR A 121 -16.28 12.15 -21.22
N PHE A 122 -15.93 11.30 -22.21
CA PHE A 122 -14.75 11.49 -23.05
C PHE A 122 -13.44 11.65 -22.26
N ASN A 123 -13.32 10.93 -21.15
CA ASN A 123 -12.12 10.88 -20.32
C ASN A 123 -11.19 9.77 -20.82
N PRO A 124 -10.01 10.11 -21.38
CA PRO A 124 -9.05 9.09 -21.77
C PRO A 124 -8.42 8.42 -20.55
N VAL A 125 -7.91 7.21 -20.74
CA VAL A 125 -7.21 6.44 -19.72
C VAL A 125 -5.77 6.19 -20.15
N VAL A 126 -4.84 6.15 -19.20
CA VAL A 126 -3.44 5.82 -19.51
C VAL A 126 -3.25 4.30 -19.52
N ILE A 127 -2.58 3.77 -20.54
CA ILE A 127 -2.19 2.35 -20.58
C ILE A 127 -0.70 2.20 -20.24
N ILE A 128 -0.40 1.23 -19.38
CA ILE A 128 0.94 0.86 -18.94
C ILE A 128 1.18 -0.59 -19.38
N THR A 129 2.37 -0.89 -19.89
CA THR A 129 2.77 -2.26 -20.19
C THR A 129 3.97 -2.69 -19.37
N GLY A 130 3.92 -3.92 -18.85
CA GLY A 130 5.05 -4.54 -18.18
C GLY A 130 5.98 -5.27 -19.16
N ALA A 131 7.24 -5.45 -18.78
CA ALA A 131 8.29 -6.11 -19.58
C ALA A 131 7.95 -7.54 -20.02
N ASP A 132 7.03 -8.20 -19.30
CA ASP A 132 6.62 -9.59 -19.53
C ASP A 132 5.28 -9.69 -20.27
N ASN A 133 4.71 -8.58 -20.75
CA ASN A 133 3.48 -8.62 -21.55
C ASN A 133 3.74 -9.43 -22.84
N PRO A 134 3.12 -10.61 -23.03
CA PRO A 134 3.36 -11.44 -24.21
C PRO A 134 2.82 -10.78 -25.48
N LYS A 135 1.79 -9.91 -25.37
CA LYS A 135 1.12 -9.26 -26.50
C LYS A 135 1.77 -7.96 -26.96
N ALA A 136 2.76 -7.43 -26.22
CA ALA A 136 3.45 -6.21 -26.64
C ALA A 136 4.20 -6.43 -27.97
N PRO A 137 4.05 -5.52 -28.96
CA PRO A 137 4.58 -5.71 -30.31
C PRO A 137 6.10 -5.56 -30.40
N SER A 138 6.73 -4.87 -29.44
CA SER A 138 8.18 -4.79 -29.28
C SER A 138 8.58 -5.14 -27.85
N LYS A 139 9.89 -5.29 -27.59
CA LYS A 139 10.42 -5.58 -26.25
C LYS A 139 10.33 -4.30 -25.39
N PRO A 140 9.50 -4.25 -24.34
CA PRO A 140 9.48 -3.09 -23.46
C PRO A 140 10.83 -2.96 -22.74
N PRO A 141 11.44 -1.77 -22.69
CA PRO A 141 12.81 -1.59 -22.20
C PRO A 141 12.94 -1.67 -20.66
N TYR A 142 11.89 -1.33 -19.92
CA TYR A 142 11.90 -1.31 -18.45
C TYR A 142 10.84 -2.25 -17.86
N ALA A 143 10.86 -2.49 -16.54
CA ALA A 143 9.89 -3.37 -15.88
C ALA A 143 8.44 -2.93 -16.11
N TYR A 144 8.19 -1.61 -16.06
CA TYR A 144 6.91 -0.97 -16.37
C TYR A 144 7.12 0.26 -17.24
N ASN A 145 6.32 0.40 -18.30
CA ASN A 145 6.48 1.44 -19.31
C ASN A 145 5.12 2.07 -19.59
N VAL A 146 5.01 3.39 -19.47
CA VAL A 146 3.79 4.10 -19.84
C VAL A 146 3.73 4.19 -21.37
N LEU A 147 2.61 3.75 -21.95
CA LEU A 147 2.38 3.81 -23.39
C LEU A 147 1.96 5.22 -23.78
N ASP A 148 0.68 5.54 -23.58
CA ASP A 148 0.06 6.82 -23.89
C ASP A 148 -1.35 6.88 -23.28
N TYR A 149 -2.07 7.96 -23.59
CA TYR A 149 -3.52 8.05 -23.39
C TYR A 149 -4.30 7.28 -24.46
N PHE A 150 -5.37 6.60 -24.04
CA PHE A 150 -6.27 5.83 -24.89
C PHE A 150 -7.74 6.15 -24.57
N LYS A 151 -8.56 6.17 -25.62
CA LYS A 151 -10.01 6.16 -25.59
C LYS A 151 -10.50 4.75 -25.25
N PRO A 152 -11.16 4.51 -24.10
CA PRO A 152 -12.02 3.34 -24.00
C PRO A 152 -13.16 3.46 -25.02
N THR A 153 -13.37 2.45 -25.85
CA THR A 153 -14.37 2.52 -26.94
C THR A 153 -15.44 1.45 -26.81
N HIS A 154 -15.09 0.25 -26.35
CA HIS A 154 -16.04 -0.86 -26.24
C HIS A 154 -15.87 -1.64 -24.95
N ILE A 155 -16.98 -2.14 -24.44
CA ILE A 155 -17.07 -3.08 -23.33
C ILE A 155 -18.04 -4.18 -23.76
N TRP A 156 -17.61 -5.44 -23.75
CA TRP A 156 -18.48 -6.56 -24.11
C TRP A 156 -18.18 -7.80 -23.27
N SER A 157 -19.13 -8.73 -23.24
CA SER A 157 -18.94 -10.03 -22.62
C SER A 157 -18.47 -11.05 -23.65
N GLU A 158 -17.56 -11.92 -23.23
CA GLU A 158 -17.02 -13.04 -24.00
C GLU A 158 -17.10 -14.33 -23.17
N LYS A 159 -17.16 -15.49 -23.84
CA LYS A 159 -17.02 -16.80 -23.21
C LYS A 159 -15.69 -17.46 -23.59
N SER A 160 -14.98 -18.00 -22.61
CA SER A 160 -13.79 -18.85 -22.79
C SER A 160 -13.85 -20.01 -21.83
N GLN A 161 -13.62 -21.23 -22.31
CA GLN A 161 -13.62 -22.45 -21.49
C GLN A 161 -14.88 -22.56 -20.61
N GLY A 162 -16.05 -22.23 -21.19
CA GLY A 162 -17.35 -22.24 -20.51
C GLY A 162 -17.60 -21.10 -19.52
N LYS A 163 -16.65 -20.18 -19.33
CA LYS A 163 -16.76 -19.06 -18.37
C LYS A 163 -16.93 -17.74 -19.08
N VAL A 164 -17.83 -16.91 -18.55
CA VAL A 164 -18.10 -15.57 -19.06
C VAL A 164 -17.17 -14.55 -18.40
N PHE A 165 -16.61 -13.64 -19.18
CA PHE A 165 -15.79 -12.53 -18.69
C PHE A 165 -15.97 -11.29 -19.55
N VAL A 166 -15.50 -10.14 -19.05
CA VAL A 166 -15.62 -8.86 -19.75
C VAL A 166 -14.35 -8.53 -20.51
N ARG A 167 -14.47 -7.94 -21.69
CA ARG A 167 -13.38 -7.37 -22.48
C ARG A 167 -13.53 -5.88 -22.69
N TYR A 168 -12.39 -5.22 -22.89
CA TYR A 168 -12.28 -3.82 -23.20
C TYR A 168 -11.54 -3.64 -24.52
N ARG A 169 -11.99 -2.68 -25.33
CA ARG A 169 -11.23 -2.14 -26.46
C ARG A 169 -10.82 -0.72 -26.14
N PHE A 170 -9.54 -0.45 -26.33
CA PHE A 170 -8.92 0.85 -26.20
C PHE A 170 -8.31 1.26 -27.53
N GLU A 171 -8.42 2.54 -27.84
CA GLU A 171 -7.93 3.16 -29.06
C GLU A 171 -7.03 4.35 -28.70
N LYS A 172 -5.87 4.49 -29.33
CA LYS A 172 -4.92 5.56 -28.99
C LYS A 172 -5.61 6.91 -29.13
N PHE A 173 -5.46 7.75 -28.11
CA PHE A 173 -6.18 9.02 -28.02
C PHE A 173 -5.72 10.04 -29.07
N ASN A 174 -4.40 10.11 -29.29
CA ASN A 174 -3.80 10.89 -30.36
C ASN A 174 -3.08 9.95 -31.34
N PRO A 175 -3.72 9.53 -32.44
CA PRO A 175 -3.10 8.63 -33.42
C PRO A 175 -1.96 9.30 -34.22
N GLY A 176 -1.87 10.65 -34.22
CA GLY A 176 -0.78 11.38 -34.88
C GLY A 176 0.53 11.39 -34.09
N LYS A 177 0.49 11.13 -32.77
CA LYS A 177 1.69 10.97 -31.96
C LYS A 177 2.32 9.61 -32.25
N PRO A 178 3.63 9.50 -32.53
CA PRO A 178 4.29 8.20 -32.71
C PRO A 178 4.16 7.29 -31.47
N SER A 179 4.04 5.99 -31.70
CA SER A 179 4.02 4.98 -30.64
C SER A 179 5.44 4.43 -30.43
N TRP A 180 6.07 4.77 -29.30
CA TRP A 180 7.44 4.31 -29.02
C TRP A 180 7.54 2.78 -28.98
N TRP A 181 6.44 2.10 -28.62
CA TRP A 181 6.36 0.65 -28.52
C TRP A 181 6.14 -0.04 -29.87
N SER A 182 6.00 0.69 -30.97
CA SER A 182 6.01 0.09 -32.31
C SER A 182 7.36 -0.60 -32.55
N PRO A 183 7.40 -1.74 -33.26
CA PRO A 183 8.66 -2.34 -33.69
C PRO A 183 9.49 -1.36 -34.51
N LYS A 184 10.80 -1.33 -34.28
CA LYS A 184 11.74 -0.59 -35.11
C LYS A 184 11.71 -1.16 -36.54
N ASP A 185 11.78 -0.28 -37.53
CA ASP A 185 11.82 -0.62 -38.96
C ASP A 185 10.56 -1.35 -39.48
N PHE A 186 9.42 -1.17 -38.81
CA PHE A 186 8.13 -1.75 -39.20
C PHE A 186 7.13 -0.69 -39.66
N GLU A 187 6.52 -0.92 -40.81
CA GLU A 187 5.44 -0.07 -41.34
C GLU A 187 4.06 -0.58 -40.90
N GLU A 188 3.22 0.33 -40.40
CA GLU A 188 1.86 -0.03 -39.99
C GLU A 188 1.03 -0.47 -41.20
N GLN A 189 0.56 -1.72 -41.17
CA GLN A 189 -0.13 -2.32 -42.32
C GLN A 189 -1.51 -1.73 -42.58
N ILE A 190 -2.21 -1.29 -41.53
CA ILE A 190 -3.57 -0.76 -41.61
C ILE A 190 -3.70 0.43 -40.66
N ILE A 191 -3.94 1.60 -41.24
CA ILE A 191 -4.20 2.83 -40.50
C ILE A 191 -5.55 2.73 -39.80
N LEU A 192 -5.62 3.22 -38.57
CA LEU A 192 -6.86 3.32 -37.80
C LEU A 192 -7.92 4.14 -38.56
N GLY A 193 -9.08 3.53 -38.81
CA GLY A 193 -10.20 4.11 -39.56
C GLY A 193 -10.10 3.98 -41.08
N ALA A 194 -9.08 3.30 -41.63
CA ALA A 194 -8.93 3.13 -43.08
C ALA A 194 -9.89 2.10 -43.70
N LEU A 195 -10.44 1.20 -42.89
CA LEU A 195 -11.40 0.19 -43.32
C LEU A 195 -12.85 0.70 -43.13
N PRO A 196 -13.82 0.17 -43.89
CA PRO A 196 -15.23 0.44 -43.62
C PRO A 196 -15.61 -0.01 -42.20
N PRO A 197 -16.65 0.58 -41.59
CA PRO A 197 -17.13 0.18 -40.27
C PRO A 197 -17.44 -1.33 -40.19
N PRO A 198 -17.32 -1.95 -39.00
CA PRO A 198 -17.79 -3.32 -38.79
C PRO A 198 -19.30 -3.40 -39.01
N VAL A 199 -19.78 -4.62 -39.29
CA VAL A 199 -21.21 -4.88 -39.40
C VAL A 199 -21.85 -4.74 -38.01
N THR A 200 -22.80 -3.83 -37.86
CA THR A 200 -23.59 -3.66 -36.63
C THR A 200 -24.99 -4.21 -36.85
N LEU A 201 -25.45 -5.12 -35.98
CA LEU A 201 -26.82 -5.64 -36.01
C LEU A 201 -27.48 -5.53 -34.64
N CYS A 202 -28.80 -5.37 -34.64
CA CYS A 202 -29.63 -5.38 -33.45
C CYS A 202 -30.01 -6.80 -33.07
N CYS A 203 -29.74 -7.21 -31.82
CA CYS A 203 -30.17 -8.51 -31.34
C CYS A 203 -31.71 -8.60 -31.27
N LYS A 204 -32.29 -9.61 -31.91
CA LYS A 204 -33.74 -9.83 -31.91
C LYS A 204 -34.34 -10.17 -30.54
N ILE A 205 -33.53 -10.52 -29.54
CA ILE A 205 -33.98 -10.91 -28.20
C ILE A 205 -33.80 -9.78 -27.18
N CYS A 206 -32.59 -9.23 -27.05
CA CYS A 206 -32.32 -8.17 -26.07
C CYS A 206 -32.41 -6.75 -26.64
N HIS A 207 -32.61 -6.61 -27.96
CA HIS A 207 -32.70 -5.33 -28.68
C HIS A 207 -31.49 -4.41 -28.48
N GLN A 208 -30.34 -4.99 -28.15
CA GLN A 208 -29.07 -4.27 -28.08
C GLN A 208 -28.38 -4.37 -29.44
N ASP A 209 -27.89 -3.23 -29.92
CA ASP A 209 -26.99 -3.18 -31.07
C ASP A 209 -25.60 -3.67 -30.65
N THR A 210 -25.03 -4.57 -31.44
CA THR A 210 -23.66 -5.02 -31.25
C THR A 210 -22.91 -5.05 -32.58
N ASP A 211 -21.64 -4.65 -32.54
CA ASP A 211 -20.75 -4.80 -33.67
C ASP A 211 -20.31 -6.25 -33.82
N GLN A 212 -20.05 -6.67 -35.06
CA GLN A 212 -19.38 -7.91 -35.35
C GLN A 212 -17.91 -7.80 -34.92
N VAL A 213 -17.61 -8.36 -33.75
CA VAL A 213 -16.25 -8.37 -33.18
C VAL A 213 -15.37 -9.45 -33.83
N TYR A 214 -15.94 -10.56 -34.31
CA TYR A 214 -15.21 -11.71 -34.83
C TYR A 214 -15.58 -12.03 -36.28
N LEU A 215 -14.63 -12.53 -37.06
CA LEU A 215 -14.84 -12.86 -38.48
C LEU A 215 -15.80 -14.03 -38.68
N GLN A 216 -15.87 -14.97 -37.73
CA GLN A 216 -16.75 -16.14 -37.78
C GLN A 216 -18.23 -15.79 -37.94
N GLY A 217 -18.63 -14.60 -37.50
CA GLY A 217 -19.97 -14.09 -37.68
C GLY A 217 -20.38 -13.14 -36.57
N TRP A 218 -21.49 -12.45 -36.82
CA TRP A 218 -22.12 -11.61 -35.81
C TRP A 218 -22.73 -12.46 -34.69
N MET A 219 -22.56 -12.02 -33.45
CA MET A 219 -23.10 -12.66 -32.24
C MET A 219 -23.60 -11.60 -31.26
N CYS A 220 -24.61 -11.93 -30.45
CA CYS A 220 -24.98 -11.07 -29.33
C CYS A 220 -23.91 -11.18 -28.23
N LEU A 221 -23.37 -10.03 -27.79
CA LEU A 221 -22.30 -9.96 -26.78
C LEU A 221 -22.79 -9.48 -25.40
N HIS A 222 -24.11 -9.45 -25.20
CA HIS A 222 -24.75 -9.10 -23.94
C HIS A 222 -25.02 -10.36 -23.11
N SER A 223 -24.20 -10.63 -22.09
CA SER A 223 -24.26 -11.91 -21.35
C SER A 223 -25.59 -12.30 -20.71
N PRO A 224 -26.48 -11.37 -20.28
CA PRO A 224 -27.83 -11.72 -19.83
C PRO A 224 -28.78 -12.22 -20.93
N CYS A 225 -28.44 -12.04 -22.22
CA CYS A 225 -29.29 -12.43 -23.34
C CYS A 225 -29.22 -13.94 -23.61
N SER A 226 -30.34 -14.57 -23.97
CA SER A 226 -30.37 -16.00 -24.34
C SER A 226 -29.74 -16.30 -25.71
N ALA A 227 -29.57 -15.28 -26.55
CA ALA A 227 -28.79 -15.33 -27.80
C ALA A 227 -27.30 -15.00 -27.59
N PHE A 228 -26.86 -14.79 -26.34
CA PHE A 228 -25.46 -14.50 -26.03
C PHE A 228 -24.54 -15.59 -26.56
N TRP A 229 -23.47 -15.17 -27.24
CA TRP A 229 -22.38 -16.04 -27.68
C TRP A 229 -22.80 -17.17 -28.65
N LYS A 230 -23.83 -16.90 -29.47
CA LYS A 230 -24.33 -17.84 -30.49
C LYS A 230 -24.22 -17.23 -31.89
N LEU A 231 -23.76 -18.04 -32.83
CA LEU A 231 -23.75 -17.75 -34.27
C LEU A 231 -25.19 -17.81 -34.85
N PRO A 232 -25.42 -17.33 -36.09
CA PRO A 232 -26.74 -17.32 -36.70
C PRO A 232 -27.43 -18.69 -36.82
N ASP A 233 -26.65 -19.77 -36.86
CA ASP A 233 -27.13 -21.16 -36.86
C ASP A 233 -27.51 -21.69 -35.46
N GLY A 234 -27.28 -20.89 -34.41
CA GLY A 234 -27.55 -21.21 -33.02
C GLY A 234 -26.41 -21.91 -32.28
N SER A 235 -25.32 -22.26 -32.97
CA SER A 235 -24.13 -22.87 -32.37
C SER A 235 -23.28 -21.85 -31.61
N GLU A 236 -22.46 -22.31 -30.66
CA GLU A 236 -21.40 -21.48 -30.07
C GLU A 236 -20.15 -21.54 -30.96
N PRO A 237 -19.38 -20.44 -31.11
CA PRO A 237 -18.21 -20.44 -31.96
C PRO A 237 -17.09 -21.35 -31.40
N GLU A 238 -16.30 -21.92 -32.30
CA GLU A 238 -15.08 -22.64 -31.92
C GLU A 238 -14.01 -21.67 -31.40
N GLU A 239 -13.68 -21.80 -30.11
CA GLU A 239 -12.86 -20.82 -29.40
C GLU A 239 -11.45 -20.65 -30.00
N ALA A 240 -10.87 -21.74 -30.51
CA ALA A 240 -9.52 -21.76 -31.09
C ALA A 240 -9.46 -21.06 -32.46
N GLU A 241 -10.58 -20.94 -33.15
CA GLU A 241 -10.65 -20.35 -34.49
C GLU A 241 -11.02 -18.87 -34.48
N LEU A 242 -11.50 -18.34 -33.35
CA LEU A 242 -11.98 -16.96 -33.24
C LEU A 242 -10.89 -15.93 -33.60
N LEU A 243 -11.14 -15.18 -34.68
CA LEU A 243 -10.30 -14.08 -35.15
C LEU A 243 -11.06 -12.77 -35.06
N TYR A 244 -10.39 -11.70 -34.63
CA TYR A 244 -11.01 -10.37 -34.64
C TYR A 244 -11.31 -9.93 -36.08
N ASP A 245 -12.50 -9.36 -36.27
CA ASP A 245 -12.81 -8.65 -37.51
C ASP A 245 -11.90 -7.42 -37.60
N VAL A 246 -11.11 -7.35 -38.67
CA VAL A 246 -10.12 -6.28 -38.85
C VAL A 246 -10.78 -4.90 -38.94
N ARG A 247 -12.03 -4.83 -39.43
CA ARG A 247 -12.84 -3.61 -39.43
C ARG A 247 -13.16 -3.17 -38.01
N PHE A 248 -13.55 -4.09 -37.14
CA PHE A 248 -13.77 -3.80 -35.71
C PHE A 248 -12.46 -3.46 -34.99
N LEU A 249 -11.38 -4.18 -35.32
CA LEU A 249 -10.07 -3.98 -34.71
C LEU A 249 -9.54 -2.57 -35.00
N LYS A 250 -9.56 -2.18 -36.28
CA LYS A 250 -9.05 -0.90 -36.78
C LYS A 250 -10.13 0.17 -36.97
N GLN A 251 -11.33 0.02 -36.41
CA GLN A 251 -12.32 1.10 -36.43
C GLN A 251 -11.80 2.34 -35.68
N LYS A 252 -12.24 3.53 -36.09
CA LYS A 252 -11.91 4.78 -35.41
C LYS A 252 -13.14 5.33 -34.71
N THR A 253 -13.05 5.59 -33.41
CA THR A 253 -14.10 6.27 -32.64
C THR A 253 -13.79 7.76 -32.50
N THR A 254 -14.63 8.62 -33.09
CA THR A 254 -14.47 10.07 -32.99
C THR A 254 -14.86 10.58 -31.60
N TRP A 255 -13.93 11.26 -30.93
CA TRP A 255 -14.19 12.00 -29.68
C TRP A 255 -14.00 13.50 -29.93
N PRO A 256 -14.79 14.38 -29.28
CA PRO A 256 -14.72 15.82 -29.52
C PRO A 256 -13.39 16.45 -29.07
N ASN A 257 -12.68 15.80 -28.14
CA ASN A 257 -11.37 16.21 -27.63
C ASN A 257 -10.21 15.42 -28.25
N GLU A 258 -10.44 14.67 -29.34
CA GLU A 258 -9.39 13.90 -30.00
C GLU A 258 -8.20 14.79 -30.42
N GLY A 259 -6.98 14.36 -30.07
CA GLY A 259 -5.76 15.08 -30.43
C GLY A 259 -5.21 16.02 -29.35
N ASP A 260 -5.98 16.34 -28.31
CA ASP A 260 -5.48 17.07 -27.14
C ASP A 260 -4.23 16.39 -26.56
N ILE A 261 -3.25 17.19 -26.14
CA ILE A 261 -2.00 16.69 -25.57
C ILE A 261 -2.09 16.77 -24.05
N TYR A 262 -2.16 15.60 -23.42
CA TYR A 262 -2.07 15.45 -21.97
C TYR A 262 -0.67 14.94 -21.61
N PRO A 263 0.03 15.54 -20.63
CA PRO A 263 1.36 15.10 -20.24
C PRO A 263 1.30 13.74 -19.55
N LEU A 264 2.19 12.81 -19.93
CA LEU A 264 2.29 11.50 -19.27
C LEU A 264 3.06 11.61 -17.96
N ALA A 265 4.07 12.47 -17.92
CA ALA A 265 4.71 12.91 -16.69
C ALA A 265 3.81 13.93 -15.97
N PRO A 266 3.37 13.67 -14.73
CA PRO A 266 2.63 14.66 -13.95
C PRO A 266 3.46 15.93 -13.79
N SER A 267 2.82 17.11 -13.83
CA SER A 267 3.49 18.36 -13.53
C SER A 267 4.19 18.27 -12.16
N GLY A 268 5.46 18.68 -12.11
CA GLY A 268 6.21 18.73 -10.86
C GLY A 268 5.45 19.61 -9.85
N VAL A 269 5.27 19.09 -8.64
CA VAL A 269 4.69 19.87 -7.56
C VAL A 269 5.72 20.91 -7.15
N GLU A 270 5.39 22.19 -7.31
CA GLU A 270 6.22 23.30 -6.88
C GLU A 270 5.68 23.89 -5.58
N LEU A 271 6.61 24.38 -4.76
CA LEU A 271 6.26 25.21 -3.61
C LEU A 271 5.75 26.57 -4.09
N SER A 272 4.91 27.21 -3.30
CA SER A 272 4.39 28.56 -3.56
C SER A 272 5.47 29.64 -3.66
N GLY A 273 6.69 29.36 -3.17
CA GLY A 273 7.77 30.35 -3.00
C GLY A 273 7.60 31.23 -1.76
N LEU A 274 6.51 31.06 -1.02
CA LEU A 274 6.27 31.71 0.26
C LEU A 274 6.85 30.85 1.39
N SER A 275 7.26 31.48 2.49
CA SER A 275 7.71 30.76 3.69
C SER A 275 6.53 30.22 4.48
N ILE A 276 5.83 29.23 3.92
CA ILE A 276 4.68 28.57 4.54
C ILE A 276 5.15 27.32 5.31
N PRO A 277 5.00 27.29 6.65
CA PRO A 277 5.35 26.12 7.44
C PRO A 277 4.60 24.85 7.00
N GLY A 278 5.35 23.79 6.70
CA GLY A 278 4.80 22.48 6.36
C GLY A 278 4.23 22.36 4.94
N GLU A 279 4.55 23.29 4.04
CA GLU A 279 4.23 23.14 2.62
C GLU A 279 5.01 21.96 2.00
N ASP A 280 6.30 21.84 2.32
CA ASP A 280 7.24 20.82 1.84
C ASP A 280 7.03 19.42 2.45
N SER A 281 6.19 19.33 3.48
CA SER A 281 5.72 18.09 4.10
C SER A 281 4.30 17.70 3.69
N SER A 282 3.72 18.36 2.68
CA SER A 282 2.40 18.03 2.17
C SER A 282 2.37 16.72 1.39
N VAL A 283 1.17 16.13 1.22
CA VAL A 283 0.98 14.88 0.46
C VAL A 283 1.59 14.96 -0.95
N ALA A 284 1.44 16.10 -1.59
CA ALA A 284 1.96 16.34 -2.93
C ALA A 284 3.50 16.34 -2.97
N LEU A 285 4.14 16.80 -1.90
CA LEU A 285 5.60 16.94 -1.81
C LEU A 285 6.28 15.76 -1.12
N TRP A 286 5.57 14.76 -0.60
CA TRP A 286 6.20 13.49 -0.21
C TRP A 286 5.87 12.30 -1.11
N GLY A 287 4.97 12.49 -2.08
CA GLY A 287 4.70 11.53 -3.14
C GLY A 287 5.91 11.20 -4.02
N GLY A 288 5.73 10.28 -4.95
CA GLY A 288 6.75 9.97 -5.96
C GLY A 288 6.84 11.07 -7.04
N MET A 289 7.94 11.07 -7.79
CA MET A 289 8.21 12.05 -8.84
C MET A 289 8.79 11.38 -10.10
N VAL A 290 8.35 11.84 -11.27
CA VAL A 290 8.99 11.50 -12.53
C VAL A 290 10.27 12.33 -12.67
N CYS A 291 11.41 11.66 -12.85
CA CYS A 291 12.69 12.31 -13.10
C CYS A 291 12.61 13.11 -14.41
N THR A 292 12.93 14.41 -14.34
CA THR A 292 12.90 15.30 -15.51
C THR A 292 13.90 14.91 -16.58
N ASP A 293 15.01 14.29 -16.19
CA ASP A 293 16.13 14.01 -17.10
C ASP A 293 15.99 12.67 -17.82
N CYS A 294 15.35 11.66 -17.21
CA CYS A 294 15.28 10.31 -17.77
C CYS A 294 13.89 9.65 -17.76
N GLY A 295 12.86 10.28 -17.20
CA GLY A 295 11.49 9.73 -17.21
C GLY A 295 11.20 8.64 -16.16
N ARG A 296 12.18 8.26 -15.34
CA ARG A 296 11.97 7.25 -14.28
C ARG A 296 11.02 7.77 -13.19
N CYS A 297 10.05 6.98 -12.77
CA CYS A 297 9.28 7.20 -11.54
C CYS A 297 10.14 6.90 -10.30
N ASN A 298 10.20 7.81 -9.33
CA ASN A 298 11.00 7.64 -8.12
C ASN A 298 10.16 7.95 -6.88
N SER A 299 10.15 7.06 -5.89
CA SER A 299 9.63 7.37 -4.56
C SER A 299 10.53 8.38 -3.83
N ARG A 300 9.95 9.24 -2.97
CA ARG A 300 10.73 10.06 -2.02
C ARG A 300 11.25 9.18 -0.89
N LEU A 301 12.42 8.57 -1.05
CA LEU A 301 13.00 7.68 -0.02
C LEU A 301 13.80 8.42 1.04
N SER A 302 14.39 9.57 0.70
CA SER A 302 15.17 10.41 1.62
C SER A 302 14.27 11.46 2.25
N TRP A 303 14.45 11.73 3.55
CA TRP A 303 13.80 12.85 4.23
C TRP A 303 14.07 14.17 3.51
N MET A 304 15.29 14.34 3.00
CA MET A 304 15.75 15.58 2.37
C MET A 304 15.21 15.81 0.95
N GLY A 305 14.62 14.80 0.30
CA GLY A 305 14.09 14.97 -1.06
C GLY A 305 14.12 13.71 -1.93
N TRP A 306 14.15 13.91 -3.24
CA TRP A 306 14.16 12.85 -4.25
C TRP A 306 15.55 12.66 -4.85
N GLU A 307 15.86 11.40 -5.12
CA GLU A 307 17.08 10.93 -5.77
C GLU A 307 16.65 9.98 -6.89
N CYS A 308 17.15 10.15 -8.11
CA CYS A 308 16.82 9.23 -9.19
C CYS A 308 17.56 7.90 -8.99
N GLY A 309 16.82 6.79 -8.94
CA GLY A 309 17.41 5.45 -8.81
C GLY A 309 17.92 4.85 -10.12
N ASN A 310 17.95 5.61 -11.23
CA ASN A 310 18.61 5.18 -12.45
C ASN A 310 20.13 5.40 -12.31
N ALA A 311 20.93 4.33 -12.39
CA ALA A 311 22.39 4.42 -12.26
C ALA A 311 23.08 5.33 -13.29
N ALA A 312 22.44 5.57 -14.44
CA ALA A 312 22.92 6.48 -15.48
C ALA A 312 22.42 7.93 -15.31
N CYS A 313 21.66 8.23 -14.25
CA CYS A 313 21.09 9.54 -13.97
C CYS A 313 21.60 10.08 -12.62
N SER A 314 21.88 11.37 -12.55
CA SER A 314 22.33 12.05 -11.32
C SER A 314 21.29 13.02 -10.76
N PHE A 315 20.06 13.00 -11.30
CA PHE A 315 18.99 13.89 -10.87
C PHE A 315 18.71 13.76 -9.37
N THR A 316 18.73 14.90 -8.68
CA THR A 316 18.28 15.03 -7.30
C THR A 316 17.45 16.31 -7.16
N ARG A 317 16.48 16.29 -6.26
CA ARG A 317 15.67 17.47 -5.93
C ARG A 317 15.45 17.54 -4.42
N LYS A 318 15.90 18.64 -3.81
CA LYS A 318 15.73 18.91 -2.39
C LYS A 318 14.88 20.16 -2.22
N PRO A 319 13.59 20.04 -1.85
CA PRO A 319 12.76 21.21 -1.63
C PRO A 319 13.30 21.99 -0.42
N PRO A 320 13.28 23.34 -0.44
CA PRO A 320 13.60 24.12 0.75
C PRO A 320 12.57 23.82 1.85
N HIS A 321 13.06 23.66 3.07
CA HIS A 321 12.22 23.42 4.25
C HIS A 321 11.98 24.74 5.00
N THR A 322 10.71 25.09 5.21
CA THR A 322 10.36 26.18 6.13
C THR A 322 10.09 25.57 7.50
N LEU A 323 10.90 25.97 8.48
CA LEU A 323 10.75 25.54 9.87
C LEU A 323 9.29 25.71 10.32
N ILE A 324 8.71 24.65 10.88
CA ILE A 324 7.44 24.70 11.59
C ILE A 324 7.75 25.03 13.05
N PRO A 325 7.47 26.27 13.52
CA PRO A 325 7.77 26.65 14.90
C PRO A 325 6.93 25.83 15.87
N ALA A 326 7.50 25.39 16.98
CA ALA A 326 6.76 24.58 17.96
C ALA A 326 5.54 25.33 18.52
N THR A 327 5.57 26.66 18.54
CA THR A 327 4.43 27.50 18.94
C THR A 327 3.20 27.33 18.06
N THR A 328 3.34 26.90 16.80
CA THR A 328 2.20 26.64 15.90
C THR A 328 1.53 25.30 16.16
N LEU A 329 2.13 24.44 17.00
CA LEU A 329 1.55 23.17 17.44
C LEU A 329 0.44 23.34 18.49
N ARG A 330 0.29 24.56 19.04
CA ARG A 330 -0.70 24.87 20.07
C ARG A 330 -2.10 24.68 19.51
N GLU A 331 -2.87 23.77 20.11
CA GLU A 331 -4.26 23.52 19.74
C GLU A 331 -5.16 24.62 20.33
N PRO A 332 -5.86 25.45 19.51
CA PRO A 332 -6.65 26.57 20.03
C PRO A 332 -7.79 26.15 20.97
N PHE A 333 -8.36 24.97 20.74
CA PHE A 333 -9.44 24.41 21.56
C PHE A 333 -8.94 23.60 22.76
N PHE A 334 -7.64 23.33 22.85
CA PHE A 334 -6.99 22.61 23.94
C PHE A 334 -5.65 23.26 24.31
N PRO A 335 -5.67 24.54 24.74
CA PRO A 335 -4.43 25.27 24.99
C PRO A 335 -3.69 24.69 26.19
N LEU A 336 -2.36 24.58 26.06
CA LEU A 336 -1.49 24.20 27.17
C LEU A 336 -1.41 25.34 28.19
N SER A 337 -1.45 24.97 29.47
CA SER A 337 -1.22 25.88 30.60
C SER A 337 -0.17 25.30 31.55
N SER A 338 0.19 26.04 32.60
CA SER A 338 1.02 25.52 33.68
C SER A 338 0.31 24.47 34.54
N SER A 339 -1.02 24.42 34.50
CA SER A 339 -1.82 23.38 35.16
C SER A 339 -1.79 22.06 34.37
N PRO A 340 -2.10 20.92 35.02
CA PRO A 340 -2.19 19.64 34.31
C PRO A 340 -3.15 19.67 33.13
N THR A 341 -2.69 19.16 31.98
CA THR A 341 -3.47 19.11 30.74
C THR A 341 -4.65 18.16 30.86
N LEU A 342 -5.78 18.52 30.25
CA LEU A 342 -6.98 17.68 30.20
C LEU A 342 -6.76 16.45 29.32
N SER A 343 -7.22 15.29 29.78
CA SER A 343 -7.16 14.07 28.97
C SER A 343 -8.26 14.03 27.92
N ARG A 344 -7.92 13.45 26.77
CA ARG A 344 -8.84 13.11 25.67
C ARG A 344 -8.82 11.60 25.38
N ASP A 345 -8.30 10.82 26.32
CA ASP A 345 -8.18 9.38 26.14
C ASP A 345 -9.52 8.68 26.36
N LEU A 346 -9.75 7.62 25.61
CA LEU A 346 -10.91 6.74 25.72
C LEU A 346 -10.44 5.32 25.99
N HIS A 347 -11.22 4.55 26.73
CA HIS A 347 -10.95 3.14 26.96
C HIS A 347 -12.24 2.32 26.98
N ALA A 348 -12.13 1.02 26.69
CA ALA A 348 -13.24 0.10 26.81
C ALA A 348 -13.64 -0.10 28.28
N PRO A 349 -14.92 -0.42 28.57
CA PRO A 349 -15.43 -0.50 29.95
C PRO A 349 -14.69 -1.51 30.86
N ASN A 350 -14.09 -2.55 30.28
CA ASN A 350 -13.35 -3.56 31.02
C ASN A 350 -11.91 -3.14 31.36
N ILE A 351 -11.40 -2.03 30.83
CA ILE A 351 -10.06 -1.52 31.12
C ILE A 351 -10.10 -0.69 32.40
N GLN A 352 -9.17 -0.95 33.31
CA GLN A 352 -9.03 -0.16 34.54
C GLN A 352 -8.14 1.06 34.29
N LEU A 353 -8.60 2.23 34.70
CA LEU A 353 -7.86 3.49 34.60
C LEU A 353 -7.47 4.00 36.00
N HIS A 354 -6.20 4.31 36.18
CA HIS A 354 -5.68 5.05 37.32
C HIS A 354 -5.06 6.37 36.85
N VAL A 355 -5.50 7.49 37.41
CA VAL A 355 -5.00 8.83 37.05
C VAL A 355 -4.16 9.40 38.19
N SER A 356 -2.98 9.92 37.87
CA SER A 356 -2.13 10.66 38.81
C SER A 356 -1.49 11.88 38.15
N PHE A 357 -0.85 12.74 38.95
CA PHE A 357 -0.21 13.97 38.49
C PHE A 357 1.18 14.09 39.12
N LYS A 358 2.22 14.22 38.29
CA LYS A 358 3.60 14.28 38.77
C LYS A 358 4.49 14.95 37.74
N HIS A 359 5.45 15.78 38.20
CA HIS A 359 6.47 16.40 37.33
C HIS A 359 5.90 17.09 36.08
N GLY A 360 4.81 17.85 36.22
CA GLY A 360 4.17 18.53 35.08
C GLY A 360 3.36 17.63 34.14
N TYR A 361 3.29 16.32 34.40
CA TYR A 361 2.49 15.38 33.61
C TYR A 361 1.19 15.00 34.32
N ARG A 362 0.10 14.90 33.55
CA ARG A 362 -1.05 14.07 33.90
C ARG A 362 -0.77 12.65 33.40
N ILE A 363 -0.86 11.67 34.28
CA ILE A 363 -0.54 10.27 33.97
C ILE A 363 -1.83 9.45 33.98
N ASN A 364 -2.25 8.97 32.83
CA ASN A 364 -3.35 8.02 32.68
C ASN A 364 -2.74 6.60 32.52
N ARG A 365 -2.86 5.76 33.56
CA ARG A 365 -2.35 4.38 33.55
C ARG A 365 -3.52 3.40 33.35
N PHE A 366 -3.45 2.64 32.28
CA PHE A 366 -4.42 1.62 31.88
C PHE A 366 -3.89 0.22 32.21
N THR A 367 -4.70 -0.57 32.93
CA THR A 367 -4.45 -1.99 33.18
C THR A 367 -5.48 -2.81 32.40
N ILE A 368 -4.99 -3.77 31.62
CA ILE A 368 -5.84 -4.67 30.81
C ILE A 368 -6.07 -5.96 31.61
N PRO A 369 -7.31 -6.37 31.88
CA PRO A 369 -7.56 -7.60 32.65
C PRO A 369 -6.96 -8.85 32.01
N GLY A 370 -6.32 -9.68 32.82
CA GLY A 370 -5.68 -10.92 32.36
C GLY A 370 -4.39 -10.71 31.56
N ILE A 371 -3.85 -9.49 31.53
CA ILE A 371 -2.57 -9.15 30.94
C ILE A 371 -1.62 -8.67 32.04
N ASP A 372 -0.44 -9.26 32.11
CA ASP A 372 0.64 -8.77 32.96
C ASP A 372 1.33 -7.57 32.29
N GLY A 373 1.08 -6.38 32.83
CA GLY A 373 1.58 -5.13 32.28
C GLY A 373 0.63 -3.94 32.41
N PHE A 374 1.04 -2.81 31.82
CA PHE A 374 0.21 -1.61 31.72
C PHE A 374 0.57 -0.76 30.49
N VAL A 375 -0.36 0.10 30.10
CA VAL A 375 -0.12 1.21 29.17
C VAL A 375 -0.28 2.51 29.93
N ALA A 376 0.69 3.42 29.85
CA ALA A 376 0.62 4.72 30.50
C ALA A 376 0.78 5.84 29.47
N HIS A 377 -0.11 6.82 29.56
CA HIS A 377 -0.03 8.06 28.80
C HIS A 377 0.26 9.21 29.75
N LEU A 378 1.45 9.80 29.60
CA LEU A 378 1.91 10.96 30.35
C LEU A 378 1.68 12.20 29.46
N VAL A 379 0.62 12.94 29.76
CA VAL A 379 0.21 14.14 29.02
C VAL A 379 0.95 15.35 29.56
N ALA A 380 1.75 16.00 28.72
CA ALA A 380 2.60 17.12 29.09
C ALA A 380 1.80 18.42 29.27
N ASN A 381 2.25 19.28 30.18
CA ASN A 381 1.77 20.64 30.32
C ASN A 381 2.73 21.65 29.64
N LYS A 382 2.40 22.94 29.72
CA LYS A 382 3.20 24.00 29.08
C LYS A 382 4.65 24.07 29.58
N PRO A 383 4.94 24.11 30.91
CA PRO A 383 6.31 24.09 31.42
C PRO A 383 7.17 22.96 30.85
N ILE A 384 6.64 21.74 30.75
CA ILE A 384 7.37 20.60 30.20
C ILE A 384 7.71 20.80 28.73
N VAL A 385 6.77 21.32 27.94
CA VAL A 385 6.96 21.53 26.50
C VAL A 385 7.95 22.68 26.22
N GLU A 386 7.94 23.72 27.06
CA GLU A 386 8.72 24.95 26.90
C GLU A 386 10.06 24.98 27.67
N GLU A 387 10.38 23.95 28.47
CA GLU A 387 11.64 23.91 29.22
C GLU A 387 12.87 23.95 28.30
N SER A 388 14.01 24.42 28.82
CA SER A 388 15.26 24.45 28.06
C SER A 388 15.73 23.05 27.70
N GLY A 389 16.00 22.82 26.41
CA GLY A 389 16.25 21.50 25.87
C GLY A 389 15.02 20.57 25.86
N GLY A 390 13.83 21.13 26.04
CA GLY A 390 12.55 20.42 26.06
C GLY A 390 12.00 20.07 24.68
N PRO A 391 10.77 19.53 24.63
CA PRO A 391 10.08 19.13 23.42
C PRO A 391 10.06 20.17 22.30
N ASN A 392 9.87 21.46 22.61
CA ASN A 392 9.87 22.53 21.60
C ASN A 392 11.21 22.59 20.84
N GLU A 393 12.32 22.74 21.57
CA GLU A 393 13.66 22.81 20.98
C GLU A 393 14.01 21.51 20.25
N MET A 394 13.62 20.36 20.81
CA MET A 394 13.85 19.05 20.18
C MET A 394 13.10 18.91 18.84
N PHE A 395 11.86 19.40 18.76
CA PHE A 395 11.07 19.37 17.53
C PHE A 395 11.64 20.28 16.44
N GLU A 396 12.10 21.48 16.81
CA GLU A 396 12.72 22.42 15.87
C GLU A 396 14.11 21.92 15.41
N GLU A 397 14.90 21.32 16.30
CA GLU A 397 16.21 20.73 15.96
C GLU A 397 16.08 19.60 14.92
N LEU A 398 15.10 18.70 15.08
CA LEU A 398 14.87 17.56 14.17
C LEU A 398 14.46 17.98 12.76
N GLN A 399 13.96 19.20 12.59
CA GLN A 399 13.63 19.77 11.29
C GLN A 399 14.85 20.35 10.57
N GLN A 400 15.83 20.83 11.33
CA GLN A 400 16.98 21.57 10.81
C GLN A 400 18.20 20.67 10.59
N ASN A 401 18.27 19.54 11.27
CA ASN A 401 19.39 18.60 11.19
C ASN A 401 19.00 17.35 10.39
N ASP A 402 19.82 16.99 9.41
CA ASP A 402 19.70 15.69 8.73
C ASP A 402 20.20 14.58 9.66
N ILE A 403 19.27 13.94 10.36
CA ILE A 403 19.54 12.81 11.25
C ILE A 403 19.54 11.45 10.53
N GLY A 404 19.50 11.43 9.19
CA GLY A 404 19.53 10.19 8.40
C GLY A 404 18.17 9.50 8.22
N LEU A 405 17.06 10.24 8.37
CA LEU A 405 15.71 9.72 8.18
C LEU A 405 15.50 9.24 6.73
N ARG A 406 15.15 7.96 6.55
CA ARG A 406 14.84 7.37 5.24
C ARG A 406 13.67 6.39 5.33
N ARG A 407 12.91 6.24 4.26
CA ARG A 407 11.94 5.14 4.14
C ARG A 407 12.70 3.83 3.94
N ARG A 408 12.27 2.77 4.63
CA ARG A 408 13.00 1.49 4.67
C ARG A 408 12.31 0.42 3.84
N PRO A 409 13.06 -0.47 3.18
CA PRO A 409 12.49 -1.54 2.38
C PRO A 409 11.80 -2.59 3.28
N LEU A 410 10.56 -2.93 2.99
CA LEU A 410 9.77 -3.96 3.69
C LEU A 410 10.07 -5.40 3.19
N GLY A 411 11.11 -5.56 2.36
CA GLY A 411 11.43 -6.79 1.65
C GLY A 411 10.65 -6.96 0.33
N THR A 412 10.99 -8.01 -0.41
CA THR A 412 10.35 -8.33 -1.70
C THR A 412 8.95 -8.90 -1.47
N GLY A 413 7.92 -8.14 -1.82
CA GLY A 413 6.55 -8.62 -1.89
C GLY A 413 6.28 -9.45 -3.15
N MET A 414 5.01 -9.81 -3.40
CA MET A 414 4.59 -10.52 -4.63
C MET A 414 4.63 -9.65 -5.91
N ILE A 415 5.07 -8.38 -5.80
CA ILE A 415 5.11 -7.39 -6.88
C ILE A 415 6.56 -7.12 -7.30
N LYS A 416 6.80 -6.77 -8.57
CA LYS A 416 8.15 -6.43 -9.04
C LYS A 416 8.66 -5.15 -8.36
N GLY A 417 9.93 -5.19 -7.94
CA GLY A 417 10.60 -4.13 -7.21
C GLY A 417 10.42 -4.20 -5.69
N GLU A 418 11.17 -3.38 -4.98
CA GLU A 418 11.08 -3.27 -3.53
C GLU A 418 9.79 -2.55 -3.09
N SER A 419 9.28 -2.95 -1.92
CA SER A 419 8.26 -2.17 -1.22
C SER A 419 8.90 -1.40 -0.07
N TYR A 420 8.39 -0.20 0.25
CA TYR A 420 8.94 0.67 1.29
C TYR A 420 7.90 1.07 2.34
N THR A 421 8.35 1.31 3.57
CA THR A 421 7.56 1.94 4.63
C THR A 421 6.93 3.25 4.14
N ARG A 422 5.82 3.70 4.72
CA ARG A 422 5.29 5.05 4.44
C ARG A 422 6.03 6.13 5.20
N HIS A 423 6.27 5.91 6.49
CA HIS A 423 7.04 6.81 7.35
C HIS A 423 8.54 6.70 7.07
N PHE A 424 9.28 7.73 7.48
CA PHE A 424 10.74 7.73 7.50
C PHE A 424 11.24 7.23 8.84
N SER A 425 12.36 6.50 8.85
CA SER A 425 12.95 6.00 10.08
C SER A 425 14.48 6.03 10.07
N VAL A 426 15.04 6.19 11.25
CA VAL A 426 16.47 6.00 11.55
C VAL A 426 16.60 5.43 12.96
N ASN A 427 17.54 4.52 13.14
CA ASN A 427 17.79 3.86 14.42
C ASN A 427 19.12 4.34 15.00
N TYR A 428 19.17 4.55 16.31
CA TYR A 428 20.37 4.88 17.05
C TYR A 428 20.60 3.89 18.19
N GLY A 429 21.87 3.59 18.49
CA GLY A 429 22.25 2.64 19.53
C GLY A 429 22.23 1.20 19.03
N MET A 430 21.60 0.30 19.78
CA MET A 430 21.53 -1.12 19.43
C MET A 430 20.67 -1.32 18.17
N PRO A 431 21.15 -2.06 17.15
CA PRO A 431 20.35 -2.38 15.97
C PRO A 431 19.06 -3.10 16.34
N TYR A 432 17.95 -2.59 15.81
CA TYR A 432 16.63 -3.16 15.99
C TYR A 432 16.02 -3.54 14.64
N LYS A 433 15.59 -4.79 14.52
CA LYS A 433 15.06 -5.35 13.27
C LYS A 433 13.54 -5.20 13.19
N PHE A 434 13.07 -3.97 12.97
CA PHE A 434 11.65 -3.70 12.72
C PHE A 434 11.32 -3.88 11.23
N ILE A 435 10.88 -5.08 10.82
CA ILE A 435 10.39 -5.45 9.46
C ILE A 435 11.40 -5.22 8.29
N ALA A 436 12.45 -4.44 8.50
CA ALA A 436 13.51 -4.05 7.58
C ALA A 436 14.84 -4.02 8.35
N ALA A 437 15.93 -4.53 7.77
CA ALA A 437 17.26 -4.36 8.35
C ALA A 437 17.59 -2.87 8.34
N THR A 438 17.63 -2.24 9.52
CA THR A 438 17.94 -0.82 9.65
C THR A 438 19.39 -0.69 10.10
N ALA A 439 20.22 -0.03 9.28
CA ALA A 439 21.52 0.42 9.75
C ALA A 439 21.30 1.34 10.97
N SER A 440 21.96 1.00 12.08
CA SER A 440 21.89 1.75 13.33
C SER A 440 23.10 2.67 13.43
N GLU A 441 22.87 3.89 13.89
CA GLU A 441 23.91 4.89 14.12
C GLU A 441 24.33 4.93 15.59
N SER A 442 25.56 5.37 15.88
CA SER A 442 26.01 5.53 17.27
C SER A 442 25.29 6.69 17.96
N PHE A 443 25.12 6.61 19.28
CA PHE A 443 24.73 7.78 20.07
C PHE A 443 25.81 8.86 20.11
N ASP A 444 27.08 8.48 19.88
CA ASP A 444 28.18 9.44 19.77
C ASP A 444 28.00 10.27 18.49
N GLY A 445 27.86 11.58 18.64
CA GLY A 445 27.61 12.51 17.52
C GLY A 445 26.14 12.61 17.09
N ALA A 446 25.23 11.86 17.71
CA ALA A 446 23.79 11.98 17.46
C ALA A 446 23.26 13.37 17.87
N ALA A 447 22.20 13.82 17.19
CA ALA A 447 21.52 15.07 17.51
C ALA A 447 21.07 15.14 18.99
N SER A 448 20.99 16.35 19.53
CA SER A 448 20.64 16.58 20.93
C SER A 448 19.26 16.00 21.25
N ALA A 449 18.30 16.12 20.33
CA ALA A 449 16.97 15.53 20.44
C ALA A 449 17.00 13.99 20.62
N ILE A 450 17.89 13.27 19.94
CA ILE A 450 18.01 11.81 20.07
C ILE A 450 18.50 11.44 21.48
N THR A 451 19.60 12.05 21.91
CA THR A 451 20.21 11.77 23.23
C THR A 451 19.33 12.26 24.40
N LYS A 452 18.66 13.41 24.26
CA LYS A 452 17.68 13.93 25.24
C LYS A 452 16.44 13.04 25.35
N THR A 453 16.02 12.42 24.25
CA THR A 453 14.91 11.45 24.27
C THR A 453 15.28 10.25 25.12
N ARG A 454 16.45 9.64 24.88
CA ARG A 454 16.90 8.46 25.62
C ARG A 454 16.88 8.70 27.13
N THR A 455 17.45 9.82 27.60
CA THR A 455 17.48 10.15 29.03
C THR A 455 16.10 10.46 29.61
N ARG A 456 15.26 11.21 28.88
CA ARG A 456 13.89 11.51 29.33
C ARG A 456 13.04 10.25 29.44
N LEU A 457 13.16 9.33 28.48
CA LEU A 457 12.39 8.09 28.46
C LEU A 457 12.92 7.07 29.46
N ASN A 458 14.24 7.00 29.69
CA ASN A 458 14.82 6.24 30.81
C ASN A 458 14.24 6.73 32.15
N TRP A 459 14.20 8.04 32.39
CA TRP A 459 13.59 8.63 33.59
C TRP A 459 12.10 8.26 33.72
N ALA A 460 11.31 8.43 32.65
CA ALA A 460 9.89 8.15 32.68
C ALA A 460 9.62 6.65 32.91
N SER A 461 10.43 5.78 32.29
CA SER A 461 10.37 4.33 32.49
C SER A 461 10.74 3.94 33.92
N LYS A 462 11.81 4.48 34.52
CA LYS A 462 12.16 4.27 35.94
C LYS A 462 11.03 4.68 36.87
N MET A 463 10.38 5.81 36.60
CA MET A 463 9.25 6.28 37.40
C MET A 463 8.04 5.33 37.33
N MET A 464 7.76 4.75 36.17
CA MET A 464 6.55 3.95 35.93
C MET A 464 6.73 2.45 36.18
N ALA A 465 7.88 1.88 35.81
CA ALA A 465 8.21 0.46 35.93
C ALA A 465 9.08 0.14 37.16
N GLN A 466 9.64 1.14 37.84
CA GLN A 466 10.43 1.00 39.07
C GLN A 466 11.57 -0.02 38.89
N ASP A 467 11.67 -1.04 39.75
CA ASP A 467 12.72 -2.07 39.72
C ASP A 467 12.69 -2.93 38.46
N ALA A 468 11.58 -2.93 37.70
CA ALA A 468 11.47 -3.61 36.41
C ALA A 468 12.02 -2.76 35.24
N HIS A 469 12.53 -1.56 35.51
CA HIS A 469 13.17 -0.74 34.49
C HIS A 469 14.51 -1.35 34.05
N GLN A 470 14.64 -1.51 32.75
CA GLN A 470 15.89 -1.80 32.08
C GLN A 470 16.29 -0.59 31.25
N GLU A 471 17.55 -0.17 31.36
CA GLU A 471 18.04 1.00 30.65
C GLU A 471 17.91 0.80 29.14
N PHE A 472 17.31 1.76 28.45
CA PHE A 472 17.17 1.71 27.00
C PHE A 472 18.51 1.87 26.31
N ASN A 473 18.78 0.99 25.34
CA ASN A 473 20.00 0.99 24.53
C ASN A 473 19.71 1.28 23.04
N GLU A 474 18.44 1.57 22.69
CA GLU A 474 17.99 1.93 21.34
C GLU A 474 17.12 3.20 21.38
N VAL A 475 17.21 4.00 20.30
CA VAL A 475 16.26 5.05 19.96
C VAL A 475 15.88 4.91 18.48
N LEU A 476 14.64 4.51 18.20
CA LEU A 476 14.05 4.59 16.87
C LEU A 476 13.37 5.95 16.68
N ALA A 477 13.91 6.76 15.77
CA ALA A 477 13.27 8.01 15.35
C ALA A 477 12.42 7.77 14.11
N LEU A 478 11.12 8.05 14.22
CA LEU A 478 10.16 8.01 13.13
C LEU A 478 9.73 9.43 12.76
N GLY A 479 9.83 9.77 11.47
CA GLY A 479 9.34 11.02 10.90
C GLY A 479 8.12 10.79 10.03
N TYR A 480 7.09 11.64 10.22
CA TYR A 480 5.84 11.58 9.48
C TYR A 480 5.50 12.94 8.85
N PHE A 481 5.30 12.91 7.54
CA PHE A 481 4.70 14.00 6.76
C PHE A 481 3.17 13.86 6.68
N GLU A 482 2.49 14.85 6.11
CA GLU A 482 1.03 14.92 6.07
C GLU A 482 0.37 13.62 5.57
N GLU A 483 -0.68 13.17 6.28
CA GLU A 483 -1.42 11.92 6.02
C GLU A 483 -0.61 10.61 6.07
N GLN A 484 0.65 10.65 6.48
CA GLN A 484 1.38 9.43 6.77
C GLN A 484 0.82 8.77 8.03
N ARG A 485 0.77 7.45 8.04
CA ARG A 485 0.25 6.69 9.17
C ARG A 485 0.93 5.35 9.27
N MET A 486 0.84 4.77 10.45
CA MET A 486 1.24 3.41 10.72
C MET A 486 0.00 2.61 11.08
N ASN A 487 -0.34 1.63 10.23
CA ASN A 487 -1.47 0.74 10.49
C ASN A 487 -1.17 -0.16 11.72
N TYR A 488 -2.16 -0.95 12.14
CA TYR A 488 -1.99 -1.88 13.26
C TYR A 488 -0.78 -2.79 13.08
N HIS A 489 0.09 -2.77 14.08
CA HIS A 489 1.31 -3.58 14.20
C HIS A 489 1.59 -3.83 15.68
N ASP A 490 2.59 -4.65 15.98
CA ASP A 490 3.07 -4.89 17.33
C ASP A 490 4.58 -4.78 17.37
N ASP A 491 5.12 -4.55 18.56
CA ASP A 491 6.57 -4.52 18.84
C ASP A 491 6.96 -5.83 19.56
N GLY A 492 6.52 -6.98 19.06
CA GLY A 492 6.70 -8.29 19.68
C GLY A 492 7.93 -9.07 19.22
N GLU A 493 8.95 -8.40 18.66
CA GLU A 493 10.13 -9.06 18.12
C GLU A 493 10.98 -9.76 19.19
N PHE A 494 11.63 -10.85 18.78
CA PHE A 494 12.57 -11.59 19.63
C PHE A 494 13.73 -10.68 20.06
N GLY A 495 14.08 -10.72 21.35
CA GLY A 495 15.16 -9.91 21.93
C GLY A 495 14.73 -8.55 22.47
N LEU A 496 13.47 -8.15 22.31
CA LEU A 496 12.95 -6.89 22.84
C LEU A 496 12.61 -7.00 24.34
N GLY A 497 13.10 -6.05 25.14
CA GLY A 497 12.81 -5.94 26.56
C GLY A 497 11.34 -5.54 26.82
N PRO A 498 10.78 -5.79 28.01
CA PRO A 498 9.34 -5.70 28.25
C PRO A 498 8.78 -4.27 28.23
N THR A 499 9.63 -3.24 28.15
CA THR A 499 9.20 -1.84 28.20
C THR A 499 9.52 -1.13 26.89
N ILE A 500 8.52 -0.44 26.36
CA ILE A 500 8.64 0.44 25.21
C ILE A 500 8.17 1.82 25.64
N ALA A 501 8.99 2.83 25.43
CA ALA A 501 8.64 4.22 25.74
C ALA A 501 8.70 5.04 24.45
N THR A 502 7.75 5.94 24.22
CA THR A 502 7.73 6.80 23.04
C THR A 502 7.46 8.24 23.44
N LEU A 503 8.30 9.17 22.98
CA LEU A 503 8.08 10.61 23.04
C LEU A 503 7.42 11.10 21.74
N SER A 504 6.30 11.82 21.85
CA SER A 504 5.57 12.38 20.72
C SER A 504 5.94 13.85 20.52
N LEU A 505 6.42 14.22 19.32
CA LEU A 505 6.80 15.60 18.97
C LEU A 505 6.07 16.06 17.70
N GLY A 506 5.69 17.33 17.62
CA GLY A 506 4.97 17.87 16.46
C GLY A 506 3.46 17.75 16.57
N ALA A 507 2.80 17.60 15.42
CA ALA A 507 1.35 17.58 15.31
C ALA A 507 0.70 16.45 16.13
N PRO A 508 -0.52 16.67 16.67
CA PRO A 508 -1.20 15.69 17.48
C PRO A 508 -1.52 14.42 16.69
N GLY A 509 -1.48 13.28 17.37
CA GLY A 509 -1.81 11.97 16.82
C GLY A 509 -2.82 11.21 17.66
N THR A 510 -3.53 10.28 17.03
CA THR A 510 -4.40 9.31 17.71
C THR A 510 -3.71 7.96 17.69
N MET A 511 -3.36 7.45 18.86
CA MET A 511 -2.86 6.08 19.03
C MET A 511 -4.00 5.17 19.48
N ARG A 512 -4.20 4.06 18.79
CA ARG A 512 -5.24 3.06 19.09
C ARG A 512 -4.60 1.73 19.40
N LEU A 513 -5.06 1.06 20.46
CA LEU A 513 -4.61 -0.26 20.88
C LEU A 513 -5.81 -1.23 20.84
N ARG A 514 -5.64 -2.41 20.26
CA ARG A 514 -6.67 -3.45 20.23
C ARG A 514 -6.09 -4.86 20.34
N MET A 515 -6.90 -5.82 20.77
CA MET A 515 -6.49 -7.22 20.80
C MET A 515 -6.30 -7.76 19.37
N LYS A 516 -5.21 -8.47 19.13
CA LYS A 516 -4.91 -9.09 17.82
C LYS A 516 -6.03 -10.05 17.42
N ALA A 517 -6.40 -10.04 16.14
CA ALA A 517 -7.56 -10.78 15.62
C ALA A 517 -7.55 -12.28 15.99
N ARG A 518 -6.37 -12.93 15.93
CA ARG A 518 -6.21 -14.35 16.29
C ARG A 518 -6.57 -14.65 17.76
N HIS A 519 -6.29 -13.73 18.68
CA HIS A 519 -6.58 -13.89 20.10
C HIS A 519 -8.02 -13.49 20.41
N TYR A 520 -8.48 -12.41 19.78
CA TYR A 520 -9.85 -11.92 19.90
C TYR A 520 -10.89 -12.94 19.41
N LEU A 521 -10.72 -13.43 18.17
CA LEU A 521 -11.65 -14.38 17.56
C LEU A 521 -11.46 -15.82 18.04
N GLY A 522 -10.27 -16.13 18.56
CA GLY A 522 -9.92 -17.48 19.04
C GLY A 522 -9.68 -18.49 17.94
N VAL A 523 -9.49 -18.05 16.70
CA VAL A 523 -9.22 -18.91 15.54
C VAL A 523 -8.18 -18.27 14.62
N SER A 524 -7.41 -19.10 13.91
CA SER A 524 -6.56 -18.66 12.81
C SER A 524 -7.38 -18.29 11.57
N LYS A 525 -6.74 -17.70 10.56
CA LYS A 525 -7.39 -17.38 9.27
C LYS A 525 -7.89 -18.64 8.56
N GLU A 526 -7.24 -19.78 8.80
CA GLU A 526 -7.59 -21.10 8.29
C GLU A 526 -8.70 -21.78 9.12
N GLY A 527 -9.22 -21.11 10.16
CA GLY A 527 -10.31 -21.60 11.00
C GLY A 527 -9.88 -22.58 12.11
N VAL A 528 -8.58 -22.72 12.36
CA VAL A 528 -8.05 -23.59 13.43
C VAL A 528 -8.18 -22.88 14.77
N TYR A 529 -8.69 -23.56 15.79
CA TYR A 529 -8.83 -22.99 17.13
C TYR A 529 -7.47 -22.58 17.72
N ASN A 530 -7.44 -21.40 18.33
CA ASN A 530 -6.29 -20.88 19.06
C ASN A 530 -6.37 -21.35 20.52
N ASP A 531 -5.52 -22.32 20.87
CA ASP A 531 -5.43 -22.90 22.21
C ASP A 531 -4.58 -22.07 23.18
N ALA A 532 -4.25 -20.81 22.89
CA ALA A 532 -3.74 -19.91 23.91
C ALA A 532 -4.83 -19.66 24.99
N LEU A 533 -4.42 -19.37 26.22
CA LEU A 533 -5.34 -18.97 27.28
C LEU A 533 -6.22 -17.80 26.80
N PRO A 534 -7.55 -17.94 26.77
CA PRO A 534 -8.43 -16.84 26.38
C PRO A 534 -8.21 -15.64 27.30
N LYS A 535 -8.15 -14.45 26.73
CA LYS A 535 -7.98 -13.21 27.51
C LYS A 535 -9.33 -12.50 27.66
N PRO A 536 -9.64 -11.92 28.83
CA PRO A 536 -10.90 -11.20 29.04
C PRO A 536 -11.21 -10.20 27.93
N GLY A 537 -12.47 -10.13 27.52
CA GLY A 537 -12.93 -9.27 26.41
C GLY A 537 -12.78 -9.88 25.01
N CYS A 538 -12.20 -11.07 24.86
CA CYS A 538 -12.21 -11.79 23.58
C CYS A 538 -13.61 -12.33 23.23
N TYR A 539 -13.86 -12.60 21.95
CA TYR A 539 -15.12 -13.18 21.48
C TYR A 539 -15.37 -14.56 22.12
N ASN A 540 -16.57 -14.75 22.67
CA ASN A 540 -17.00 -15.94 23.41
C ASN A 540 -16.03 -16.37 24.54
N TYR A 541 -15.47 -15.40 25.28
CA TYR A 541 -14.49 -15.61 26.36
C TYR A 541 -14.89 -16.72 27.33
N GLU A 542 -16.07 -16.64 27.97
CA GLU A 542 -16.50 -17.59 29.00
C GLU A 542 -16.57 -19.03 28.48
N MET A 543 -17.14 -19.22 27.29
CA MET A 543 -17.26 -20.56 26.71
C MET A 543 -15.89 -21.13 26.33
N ARG A 544 -14.99 -20.30 25.80
CA ARG A 544 -13.62 -20.70 25.47
C ARG A 544 -12.82 -21.05 26.72
N LEU A 545 -13.03 -20.34 27.82
CA LEU A 545 -12.41 -20.61 29.11
C LEU A 545 -12.93 -21.94 29.68
N ALA A 546 -14.25 -22.20 29.61
CA ALA A 546 -14.85 -23.43 30.08
C ALA A 546 -14.34 -24.69 29.35
N SER A 547 -14.03 -24.58 28.06
CA SER A 547 -13.46 -25.70 27.28
C SER A 547 -11.97 -25.97 27.56
N ARG A 548 -11.32 -25.21 28.45
CA ARG A 548 -9.88 -25.25 28.65
C ARG A 548 -9.40 -26.56 29.24
N THR A 549 -10.02 -26.99 30.33
CA THR A 549 -9.65 -28.21 31.06
C THR A 549 -9.73 -29.43 30.16
N GLU A 550 -10.76 -29.51 29.32
CA GLU A 550 -10.92 -30.57 28.32
C GLU A 550 -9.73 -30.59 27.34
N LEU A 551 -9.38 -29.43 26.77
CA LEU A 551 -8.29 -29.32 25.81
C LEU A 551 -6.92 -29.63 26.41
N GLU A 552 -6.66 -29.24 27.65
CA GLU A 552 -5.40 -29.54 28.36
C GLU A 552 -5.26 -31.05 28.62
N ASN A 553 -6.34 -31.70 29.05
CA ASN A 553 -6.36 -33.15 29.24
C ASN A 553 -6.10 -33.90 27.93
N LEU A 554 -6.72 -33.46 26.82
CA LEU A 554 -6.49 -34.05 25.49
C LEU A 554 -5.06 -33.81 25.00
N LYS A 555 -4.47 -32.64 25.30
CA LYS A 555 -3.10 -32.29 24.91
C LYS A 555 -2.05 -33.11 25.64
N ALA A 556 -2.33 -33.51 26.88
CA ALA A 556 -1.46 -34.36 27.70
C ALA A 556 -1.49 -35.85 27.28
N ALA A 557 -2.45 -36.28 26.46
CA ALA A 557 -2.56 -37.66 26.01
C ALA A 557 -1.47 -38.05 24.97
N ALA A 558 -0.95 -39.28 25.06
CA ALA A 558 0.26 -39.73 24.36
C ALA A 558 0.25 -39.64 22.82
N THR A 559 -0.93 -39.71 22.18
CA THR A 559 -1.02 -39.79 20.70
C THR A 559 -1.30 -38.44 20.03
N GLY A 560 -1.75 -37.40 20.78
CA GLY A 560 -2.09 -36.06 20.27
C GLY A 560 -3.14 -35.98 19.16
N LYS A 561 -3.67 -37.12 18.69
CA LYS A 561 -4.59 -37.23 17.56
C LYS A 561 -5.95 -36.64 17.88
N ASP A 562 -6.49 -36.99 19.06
CA ASP A 562 -7.81 -36.53 19.50
C ASP A 562 -7.80 -35.03 19.81
N TYR A 563 -6.69 -34.52 20.37
CA TYR A 563 -6.48 -33.09 20.55
C TYR A 563 -6.51 -32.32 19.21
N ARG A 564 -5.77 -32.79 18.19
CA ARG A 564 -5.77 -32.15 16.85
C ARG A 564 -7.13 -32.25 16.16
N ALA A 565 -7.87 -33.34 16.36
CA ALA A 565 -9.24 -33.48 15.85
C ALA A 565 -10.18 -32.48 16.54
N ARG A 566 -10.08 -32.34 17.87
CA ARG A 566 -10.88 -31.41 18.67
C ARG A 566 -10.68 -29.95 18.27
N LEU A 567 -9.44 -29.51 18.01
CA LEU A 567 -9.14 -28.15 17.56
C LEU A 567 -9.84 -27.77 16.24
N LYS A 568 -10.25 -28.76 15.42
CA LYS A 568 -10.97 -28.54 14.17
C LYS A 568 -12.50 -28.46 14.33
N THR A 569 -13.06 -29.04 15.40
CA THR A 569 -14.53 -29.05 15.63
C THR A 569 -14.97 -27.98 16.61
N ILE A 570 -14.16 -27.72 17.65
CA ILE A 570 -14.51 -26.83 18.76
C ILE A 570 -14.80 -25.40 18.29
N SER A 571 -14.12 -24.92 17.24
CA SER A 571 -14.39 -23.59 16.69
C SER A 571 -15.82 -23.42 16.16
N LYS A 572 -16.39 -24.49 15.58
CA LYS A 572 -17.79 -24.50 15.12
C LYS A 572 -18.77 -24.63 16.27
N GLU A 573 -18.47 -25.48 17.26
CA GLU A 573 -19.31 -25.68 18.45
C GLU A 573 -19.42 -24.40 19.29
N LEU A 574 -18.31 -23.68 19.44
CA LEU A 574 -18.25 -22.39 20.12
C LEU A 574 -18.71 -21.22 19.23
N ASN A 575 -19.19 -21.50 18.01
CA ASN A 575 -19.67 -20.50 17.04
C ASN A 575 -18.69 -19.34 16.81
N LEU A 576 -17.39 -19.67 16.67
CA LEU A 576 -16.33 -18.68 16.48
C LEU A 576 -16.28 -18.17 15.04
N LYS A 577 -15.94 -16.90 14.89
CA LYS A 577 -15.86 -16.23 13.58
C LYS A 577 -14.43 -16.34 13.03
N THR A 578 -14.29 -16.67 11.75
CA THR A 578 -12.99 -16.75 11.07
C THR A 578 -12.51 -15.42 10.50
N GLY A 579 -13.36 -14.38 10.52
CA GLY A 579 -13.05 -13.06 10.00
C GLY A 579 -13.58 -11.93 10.88
N GLY A 580 -12.83 -10.83 10.92
CA GLY A 580 -13.12 -9.65 11.73
C GLY A 580 -11.88 -9.17 12.50
N THR A 581 -12.02 -8.03 13.18
CA THR A 581 -10.99 -7.46 14.07
C THR A 581 -11.64 -7.09 15.40
N ALA A 582 -10.83 -7.02 16.46
CA ALA A 582 -11.29 -6.44 17.71
C ALA A 582 -11.63 -4.95 17.54
N ARG A 583 -12.46 -4.44 18.43
CA ARG A 583 -12.61 -2.98 18.63
C ARG A 583 -11.41 -2.45 19.40
N ASP A 584 -11.17 -1.14 19.27
CA ASP A 584 -10.14 -0.47 20.05
C ASP A 584 -10.46 -0.55 21.55
N SER A 585 -9.47 -0.98 22.32
CA SER A 585 -9.53 -1.13 23.77
C SER A 585 -9.08 0.14 24.48
N ILE A 586 -8.09 0.85 23.91
CA ILE A 586 -7.59 2.13 24.39
C ILE A 586 -7.37 3.03 23.16
N THR A 587 -7.80 4.28 23.26
CA THR A 587 -7.52 5.34 22.28
C THR A 587 -6.91 6.52 23.03
N MET A 588 -5.69 6.89 22.68
CA MET A 588 -4.95 7.99 23.30
C MET A 588 -4.76 9.11 22.29
N THR A 589 -4.98 10.36 22.71
CA THR A 589 -4.68 11.51 21.87
C THR A 589 -3.32 12.07 22.27
N LEU A 590 -2.30 11.75 21.49
CA LEU A 590 -0.90 12.10 21.72
C LEU A 590 -0.63 13.54 21.27
N GLY A 591 -0.41 14.43 22.21
CA GLY A 591 0.04 15.80 21.99
C GLY A 591 1.56 15.93 21.85
N HIS A 592 2.00 17.18 21.65
CA HIS A 592 3.40 17.53 21.65
C HIS A 592 3.98 17.46 23.07
N GLY A 593 5.06 16.69 23.25
CA GLY A 593 5.73 16.47 24.54
C GLY A 593 5.18 15.30 25.35
N ASP A 594 4.11 14.66 24.88
CA ASP A 594 3.50 13.51 25.55
C ASP A 594 4.40 12.28 25.46
N ILE A 595 4.36 11.46 26.52
CA ILE A 595 5.09 10.20 26.60
C ILE A 595 4.08 9.04 26.72
N VAL A 596 4.30 7.99 25.93
CA VAL A 596 3.59 6.72 26.07
C VAL A 596 4.56 5.65 26.57
N ILE A 597 4.17 4.90 27.59
CA ILE A 597 4.90 3.72 28.08
C ILE A 597 4.00 2.50 27.96
N MET A 598 4.45 1.49 27.23
CA MET A 598 3.86 0.16 27.22
C MET A 598 4.83 -0.79 27.95
N HIS A 599 4.38 -1.36 29.06
CA HIS A 599 5.19 -2.26 29.88
C HIS A 599 4.50 -3.61 30.03
N GLY A 600 5.25 -4.69 29.80
CA GLY A 600 4.81 -6.08 29.89
C GLY A 600 4.82 -6.77 28.52
N ALA A 601 5.53 -7.89 28.43
CA ALA A 601 5.67 -8.65 27.18
C ALA A 601 4.32 -9.17 26.65
N GLU A 602 3.36 -9.44 27.53
CA GLU A 602 2.02 -9.89 27.15
C GLU A 602 1.24 -8.83 26.36
N ILE A 603 1.51 -7.53 26.55
CA ILE A 603 0.87 -6.48 25.74
C ILE A 603 1.24 -6.67 24.27
N GLN A 604 2.53 -6.81 23.98
CA GLN A 604 3.01 -7.01 22.60
C GLN A 604 2.57 -8.35 22.03
N GLN A 605 2.45 -9.38 22.86
CA GLN A 605 1.99 -10.70 22.43
C GLN A 605 0.51 -10.68 21.99
N TYR A 606 -0.36 -10.06 22.76
CA TYR A 606 -1.82 -10.17 22.60
C TYR A 606 -2.49 -8.97 21.94
N TYR A 607 -1.85 -7.80 21.95
CA TYR A 607 -2.38 -6.55 21.43
C TYR A 607 -1.51 -5.98 20.30
N GLU A 608 -2.15 -5.21 19.43
CA GLU A 608 -1.53 -4.47 18.33
C GLU A 608 -2.01 -3.02 18.39
N HIS A 609 -1.20 -2.10 17.89
CA HIS A 609 -1.48 -0.67 17.94
C HIS A 609 -1.26 0.02 16.60
N ALA A 610 -1.96 1.13 16.39
CA ALA A 610 -1.87 1.98 15.20
C ALA A 610 -1.77 3.45 15.60
N VAL A 611 -1.14 4.27 14.76
CA VAL A 611 -1.02 5.71 14.97
C VAL A 611 -1.32 6.47 13.69
N GLU A 612 -2.23 7.44 13.79
CA GLU A 612 -2.58 8.41 12.75
C GLU A 612 -2.33 9.82 13.29
N HIS A 613 -1.80 10.75 12.48
CA HIS A 613 -1.60 12.14 12.91
C HIS A 613 -2.34 13.14 12.01
N GLY A 614 -2.74 14.26 12.60
CA GLY A 614 -3.66 15.23 11.98
C GLY A 614 -3.02 16.51 11.45
N GLY A 615 -1.69 16.60 11.36
CA GLY A 615 -1.00 17.83 10.94
C GLY A 615 0.16 17.59 9.98
N LYS A 616 0.87 18.68 9.66
CA LYS A 616 1.89 18.72 8.60
C LYS A 616 3.17 17.92 8.91
N LEU A 617 3.52 17.79 10.18
CA LEU A 617 4.76 17.14 10.59
C LEU A 617 4.65 16.56 12.00
N ARG A 618 5.14 15.34 12.17
CA ARG A 618 5.23 14.69 13.49
C ARG A 618 6.48 13.82 13.55
N PHE A 619 7.10 13.76 14.73
CA PHE A 619 8.11 12.76 15.07
C PHE A 619 7.61 11.88 16.22
N ALA A 620 7.93 10.59 16.15
CA ALA A 620 7.82 9.67 17.29
C ALA A 620 9.21 9.13 17.57
N LEU A 621 9.70 9.35 18.78
CA LEU A 621 11.02 8.89 19.20
C LEU A 621 10.81 7.80 20.25
N THR A 622 11.05 6.56 19.85
CA THR A 622 10.76 5.36 20.63
C THR A 622 12.05 4.80 21.18
N CYS A 623 12.08 4.48 22.47
CA CYS A 623 13.18 3.82 23.15
C CYS A 623 12.80 2.41 23.56
N ARG A 624 13.73 1.48 23.35
CA ARG A 624 13.63 0.08 23.74
C ARG A 624 14.94 -0.40 24.36
N TYR A 625 14.85 -1.50 25.11
CA TYR A 625 16.01 -2.32 25.37
C TYR A 625 16.01 -3.47 24.36
N ILE A 626 17.11 -3.65 23.65
CA ILE A 626 17.34 -4.76 22.74
C ILE A 626 18.44 -5.63 23.34
N ASP A 627 18.14 -6.91 23.52
CA ASP A 627 19.10 -7.91 23.99
C ASP A 627 20.20 -8.10 22.93
N PRO A 628 21.47 -7.76 23.23
CA PRO A 628 22.58 -7.93 22.29
C PRO A 628 22.80 -9.39 21.86
N GLU A 629 22.41 -10.36 22.70
CA GLU A 629 22.55 -11.78 22.41
C GLU A 629 21.50 -12.28 21.41
N SER A 630 20.42 -11.53 21.20
CA SER A 630 19.40 -11.84 20.20
C SER A 630 19.83 -11.54 18.76
N LEU A 631 20.91 -10.78 18.58
CA LEU A 631 21.42 -10.35 17.29
C LEU A 631 22.47 -11.33 16.75
N GLY A 632 22.35 -11.69 15.46
CA GLY A 632 23.41 -12.40 14.76
C GLY A 632 24.66 -11.51 14.62
N GLU A 633 25.85 -12.11 14.50
CA GLU A 633 27.13 -11.37 14.42
C GLU A 633 27.15 -10.30 13.32
N ALA A 634 26.50 -10.55 12.17
CA ALA A 634 26.41 -9.59 11.08
C ALA A 634 25.49 -8.39 11.38
N ASP A 635 24.55 -8.56 12.31
CA ASP A 635 23.56 -7.55 12.70
C ASP A 635 24.02 -6.74 13.94
N LYS A 636 25.13 -7.12 14.57
CA LYS A 636 25.70 -6.38 15.71
C LYS A 636 26.31 -5.05 15.27
N PRO A 637 26.22 -4.00 16.11
CA PRO A 637 26.80 -2.71 15.77
C PRO A 637 28.33 -2.80 15.75
N LYS A 638 28.97 -2.02 14.87
CA LYS A 638 30.44 -1.91 14.77
C LYS A 638 31.06 -0.95 15.81
N TYR A 639 30.24 -0.46 16.73
CA TYR A 639 30.59 0.47 17.79
C TYR A 639 30.03 -0.04 19.11
N GLU A 640 30.62 0.40 20.22
CA GLU A 640 30.11 0.13 21.55
C GLU A 640 28.85 0.98 21.82
N VAL A 641 27.78 0.35 22.30
CA VAL A 641 26.57 1.05 22.74
C VAL A 641 26.75 1.47 24.20
N LYS A 642 27.23 2.69 24.40
CA LYS A 642 27.52 3.24 25.73
C LYS A 642 26.25 3.44 26.58
N PRO A 643 26.35 3.33 27.92
CA PRO A 643 25.26 3.68 28.82
C PRO A 643 24.89 5.16 28.70
N ASP A 644 23.66 5.48 29.10
CA ASP A 644 23.17 6.85 29.18
C ASP A 644 23.80 7.57 30.36
N ILE A 645 24.79 8.42 30.07
CA ILE A 645 25.51 9.21 31.08
C ILE A 645 24.81 10.52 31.44
N ARG A 646 23.66 10.84 30.82
CA ARG A 646 22.92 12.08 31.06
C ARG A 646 21.79 11.82 32.04
N VAL A 647 21.53 12.80 32.91
CA VAL A 647 20.45 12.72 33.91
C VAL A 647 19.42 13.79 33.61
N TYR A 648 18.33 13.40 32.95
CA TYR A 648 17.06 14.09 33.07
C TYR A 648 16.35 13.58 34.33
N ASP A 649 15.96 14.48 35.21
CA ASP A 649 15.36 14.14 36.52
C ASP A 649 13.92 14.63 36.67
N GLY A 650 13.38 15.31 35.65
CA GLY A 650 12.04 15.91 35.68
C GLY A 650 11.88 16.99 36.76
N SER A 651 12.99 17.54 37.26
CA SER A 651 13.01 18.61 38.27
C SER A 651 13.25 20.00 37.68
N ARG A 652 13.58 20.08 36.38
CA ARG A 652 13.73 21.32 35.60
C ARG A 652 12.37 22.00 35.40
N LEU A 653 11.84 22.58 36.47
CA LEU A 653 10.66 23.45 36.46
C LEU A 653 11.00 24.81 37.05
#